data_AF-A0A3L7UAP8-F1
#
_entry.id   AF-A0A3L7UAP8-F1
#
_cell.length_a   1.000
_cell.length_b   1.000
_cell.length_c   1.000
_cell.angle_alpha   90.00
_cell.angle_beta   90.00
_cell.angle_gamma   90.00
#
_symmetry.space_group_name_H-M   'P 1'
#
loop_
_entity.id
_entity.type
_entity.pdbx_description
1 polymer ?
#
loop_
_entity_poly.entity_id
_entity_poly.type
_entity_poly.pdbx_seq_one_letter_code
_entity_poly.pdbx_strand_id
1 'polypeptide(L)'
;MHYAPESPREFLPEAGANSGSRVQNFHYRSAPIYLLTAVVGILLLADVALGIVWGVPGTSPTIAPNTDWWPKLLATQALFGFRLALLAAVLGGARILYQTLDGLLSGRIGADLALTIACLAAIVLGEHTTAALVVFIALCGESIEGYTVDRAQRAIRRIFQLCPRTARVLVGDDEQEVPLEQVIVGDSVVVRPGERIPVDGVVAAGQSAVDQSALTGESVPADKAVGDKVFAGTLNQFGALRITATQVGEQTTLAQIVELVGQATQRKASLERTADRLARWFLPVVLGVAALTLVGWRIASGSWSAGYLPALSVLVVACPCPLILATPSAVMAAMAWLARAGVVVKGSVALERLASVDTIVFDKTGTLTRGELAVGDIIVADAGSVGHDEIDLLRLAAIAEKRSEHPIARVLVREAEARHCVFTGADDLTAHPGAGVVATVRDEQLGIWSQQQALPRTVVVGNRRLMSAQGINIPHDLEQRVGELEQQGQSVLLVALEQTLLGAIGLRDAARSETEAVLRELREAGIRQFVMLTGDRREAAVRIAEQLGIDDVQAELLPADKAKRIEELIATGHRVAMVGDGVNDAPALATATVGLALGGVGSDLAAEAGDLVLMGDPLRPLPGLLRLSRQLVLVIRQSIFVFAFGMNAVGMVLGSLGWINPAVAAVFHEISSLAVMLNAMRLLWFGRWHETRLGRLSNSTANVAEWLVEKLSPTKLVFGFLDHWPTLVRTTVAVFGVWWCCSGIVLLSEDEQAVVTRLGRFETTLSAGWHWRWPNGLERIRRERVGEVRAVQIGFRSAPTPLKSDGLFRAPVEWMSEHAGTDYEPVAPESFTLTGEEVPIEVTGEVQFRIGDVRRFAFASSRPDDTLRAVTESVLREVAATESLDSLLTNRRREIE
;
A
#
# COMPACT_ATOMS: atom_id res chain seq x y z
N MET A 1 -4.26 -1.65 15.13
CA MET A 1 -2.83 -1.58 15.57
C MET A 1 -1.99 -2.46 14.66
N HIS A 2 -1.41 -1.88 13.61
CA HIS A 2 -0.33 -2.55 12.88
C HIS A 2 0.93 -2.47 13.72
N TYR A 3 1.41 -3.61 14.19
CA TYR A 3 2.67 -3.70 14.90
C TYR A 3 3.82 -3.48 13.89
N ALA A 4 4.40 -2.29 13.93
CA ALA A 4 5.76 -2.06 13.45
C ALA A 4 6.67 -2.35 14.64
N PRO A 5 7.61 -3.30 14.54
CA PRO A 5 8.56 -3.55 15.61
C PRO A 5 9.34 -2.27 15.90
N GLU A 6 9.34 -1.86 17.17
CA GLU A 6 9.94 -0.59 17.59
C GLU A 6 11.47 -0.67 17.59
N SER A 7 12.03 -1.90 17.57
CA SER A 7 13.47 -2.12 17.41
C SER A 7 13.81 -3.45 16.72
N PRO A 8 14.99 -3.54 16.08
CA PRO A 8 15.55 -4.80 15.58
C PRO A 8 15.66 -5.91 16.66
N ARG A 9 15.76 -5.52 17.94
CA ARG A 9 15.87 -6.46 19.07
C ARG A 9 14.64 -7.33 19.28
N GLU A 10 13.44 -6.89 18.87
CA GLU A 10 12.23 -7.72 18.95
C GLU A 10 12.24 -8.89 17.95
N PHE A 11 13.19 -8.92 17.00
CA PHE A 11 13.42 -10.04 16.08
C PHE A 11 14.48 -11.01 16.57
N LEU A 12 15.31 -10.62 17.54
CA LEU A 12 16.29 -11.48 18.17
C LEU A 12 15.60 -12.29 19.30
N PRO A 13 16.02 -13.53 19.56
CA PRO A 13 15.50 -14.28 20.70
C PRO A 13 15.83 -13.52 22.00
N GLU A 14 14.81 -13.12 22.77
CA GLU A 14 14.99 -12.50 24.09
C GLU A 14 15.79 -13.45 25.01
N ALA A 15 16.98 -13.01 25.44
CA ALA A 15 17.79 -13.68 26.43
C ALA A 15 17.43 -13.17 27.83
N GLY A 16 16.99 -14.07 28.73
CA GLY A 16 16.78 -13.76 30.14
C GLY A 16 15.63 -14.49 30.84
N ALA A 17 14.76 -15.18 30.10
CA ALA A 17 13.71 -15.98 30.71
C ALA A 17 14.29 -17.30 31.25
N ASN A 18 14.66 -17.30 32.53
CA ASN A 18 15.00 -18.49 33.31
C ASN A 18 14.04 -19.65 33.01
N SER A 19 14.62 -20.85 32.93
CA SER A 19 13.98 -22.17 32.86
C SER A 19 12.49 -22.18 33.25
N GLY A 20 11.59 -22.33 32.27
CA GLY A 20 10.19 -22.70 32.49
C GLY A 20 9.12 -21.73 31.98
N SER A 21 9.43 -20.49 31.60
CA SER A 21 8.39 -19.57 31.11
C SER A 21 8.25 -19.61 29.58
N ARG A 22 7.17 -20.28 29.14
CA ARG A 22 6.45 -20.11 27.86
C ARG A 22 7.27 -19.55 26.70
N VAL A 23 7.57 -20.43 25.75
CA VAL A 23 7.66 -20.08 24.33
C VAL A 23 6.58 -19.04 24.03
N GLN A 24 6.94 -17.77 23.85
CA GLN A 24 6.02 -16.76 23.34
C GLN A 24 5.77 -17.10 21.87
N ASN A 25 4.94 -18.11 21.65
CA ASN A 25 4.29 -18.35 20.39
C ASN A 25 3.42 -17.11 20.13
N PHE A 26 3.94 -16.18 19.33
CA PHE A 26 3.27 -14.94 18.90
C PHE A 26 1.91 -15.16 18.21
N HIS A 27 1.50 -16.43 17.97
CA HIS A 27 0.10 -16.80 17.69
C HIS A 27 -0.89 -16.20 18.70
N TYR A 28 -0.44 -15.79 19.90
CA TYR A 28 -1.28 -15.16 20.91
C TYR A 28 -1.66 -13.69 20.67
N ARG A 29 -1.02 -12.94 19.76
CA ARG A 29 -1.39 -11.51 19.55
C ARG A 29 -2.56 -11.32 18.59
N SER A 30 -2.77 -12.22 17.64
CA SER A 30 -3.96 -12.26 16.76
C SER A 30 -5.05 -13.22 17.27
N ALA A 31 -4.76 -14.12 18.22
CA ALA A 31 -5.77 -14.95 18.88
C ALA A 31 -6.99 -14.17 19.45
N PRO A 32 -6.84 -12.96 20.04
CA PRO A 32 -7.96 -12.19 20.55
C PRO A 32 -8.91 -11.70 19.44
N ILE A 33 -8.38 -11.34 18.26
CA ILE A 33 -9.24 -10.90 17.15
C ILE A 33 -9.99 -12.10 16.56
N TYR A 34 -9.31 -13.23 16.36
CA TYR A 34 -9.96 -14.44 15.85
C TYR A 34 -11.07 -14.94 16.78
N LEU A 35 -10.81 -14.90 18.09
CA LEU A 35 -11.82 -15.24 19.09
C LEU A 35 -13.00 -14.26 19.05
N LEU A 36 -12.75 -12.95 18.98
CA LEU A 36 -13.80 -11.95 18.87
C LEU A 36 -14.64 -12.15 17.60
N THR A 37 -14.00 -12.34 16.44
CA THR A 37 -14.66 -12.62 15.15
C THR A 37 -15.50 -13.88 15.24
N ALA A 38 -14.99 -14.95 15.85
CA ALA A 38 -15.74 -16.19 16.05
C ALA A 38 -16.97 -15.98 16.95
N VAL A 39 -16.83 -15.26 18.06
CA VAL A 39 -17.94 -14.96 18.98
C VAL A 39 -19.01 -14.11 18.29
N VAL A 40 -18.63 -13.03 17.60
CA VAL A 40 -19.55 -12.17 16.84
C VAL A 40 -20.26 -12.98 15.74
N GLY A 41 -19.52 -13.83 15.02
CA GLY A 41 -20.06 -14.71 13.99
C GLY A 41 -21.06 -15.72 14.52
N ILE A 42 -20.79 -16.34 15.68
CA ILE A 42 -21.71 -17.28 16.34
C ILE A 42 -23.00 -16.56 16.74
N LEU A 43 -22.90 -15.37 17.35
CA LEU A 43 -24.06 -14.59 17.75
C LEU A 43 -24.91 -14.16 16.55
N LEU A 44 -24.28 -13.72 15.46
CA LEU A 44 -24.96 -13.36 14.21
C LEU A 44 -25.63 -14.58 13.55
N LEU A 45 -24.91 -15.69 13.46
CA LEU A 45 -25.43 -16.92 12.87
C LEU A 45 -26.60 -17.48 13.69
N ALA A 46 -26.54 -17.38 15.02
CA ALA A 46 -27.65 -17.72 15.90
C ALA A 46 -28.86 -16.81 15.68
N ASP A 47 -28.67 -15.48 15.56
CA ASP A 47 -29.75 -14.52 15.27
C ASP A 47 -30.48 -14.86 13.95
N VAL A 48 -29.70 -15.09 12.88
CA VAL A 48 -30.23 -15.42 11.55
C VAL A 48 -30.91 -16.80 11.55
N ALA A 49 -30.27 -17.82 12.12
CA ALA A 49 -30.82 -19.17 12.17
C ALA A 49 -32.14 -19.22 12.96
N LEU A 50 -32.21 -18.52 14.10
CA LEU A 50 -33.45 -18.43 14.88
C LEU A 50 -34.53 -17.65 14.11
N GLY A 51 -34.17 -16.64 13.33
CA GLY A 51 -35.10 -15.94 12.45
C GLY A 51 -35.67 -16.79 11.32
N ILE A 52 -34.87 -17.66 10.72
CA ILE A 52 -35.31 -18.54 9.64
C ILE A 52 -36.16 -19.68 10.20
N VAL A 53 -35.75 -20.30 11.30
CA VAL A 53 -36.44 -21.46 11.90
C VAL A 53 -37.80 -21.08 12.49
N TRP A 54 -37.94 -19.88 13.06
CA TRP A 54 -39.15 -19.45 13.77
C TRP A 54 -39.92 -18.32 13.09
N GLY A 55 -39.43 -17.80 11.95
CA GLY A 55 -40.06 -16.73 11.17
C GLY A 55 -41.13 -17.18 10.16
N VAL A 56 -41.58 -18.44 10.21
CA VAL A 56 -42.70 -18.90 9.38
C VAL A 56 -44.00 -18.25 9.89
N PRO A 57 -44.80 -17.57 9.03
CA PRO A 57 -46.07 -16.98 9.45
C PRO A 57 -47.02 -18.09 9.94
N GLY A 58 -47.39 -18.06 11.23
CA GLY A 58 -48.40 -18.97 11.79
C GLY A 58 -48.05 -19.67 13.10
N THR A 59 -46.81 -19.61 13.58
CA THR A 59 -46.42 -20.22 14.86
C THR A 59 -45.88 -19.16 15.83
N SER A 60 -46.77 -18.42 16.48
CA SER A 60 -46.40 -17.74 17.73
C SER A 60 -46.42 -18.79 18.84
N PRO A 61 -45.28 -19.18 19.45
CA PRO A 61 -45.34 -20.00 20.65
C PRO A 61 -45.82 -19.09 21.78
N THR A 62 -47.00 -19.39 22.33
CA THR A 62 -47.43 -18.84 23.61
C THR A 62 -46.47 -19.34 24.70
N ILE A 63 -45.45 -18.55 25.02
CA ILE A 63 -44.49 -18.87 26.09
C ILE A 63 -45.09 -18.42 27.42
N ALA A 64 -45.31 -19.38 28.32
CA ALA A 64 -45.72 -19.11 29.70
C ALA A 64 -44.66 -18.24 30.41
N PRO A 65 -45.06 -17.31 31.30
CA PRO A 65 -44.16 -16.29 31.85
C PRO A 65 -42.97 -16.83 32.68
N ASN A 66 -42.99 -18.11 33.07
CA ASN A 66 -42.09 -18.71 34.06
C ASN A 66 -41.14 -19.81 33.53
N THR A 67 -40.81 -19.81 32.23
CA THR A 67 -39.83 -20.73 31.63
C THR A 67 -38.40 -20.17 31.67
N ASP A 68 -37.42 -21.10 31.63
CA ASP A 68 -35.97 -20.86 31.54
C ASP A 68 -35.57 -19.82 30.48
N TRP A 69 -34.33 -19.35 30.49
CA TRP A 69 -33.85 -18.34 29.53
C TRP A 69 -33.83 -18.82 28.06
N TRP A 70 -33.70 -20.13 27.83
CA TRP A 70 -33.48 -20.70 26.49
C TRP A 70 -34.74 -20.69 25.59
N PRO A 71 -35.99 -20.95 26.03
CA PRO A 71 -37.17 -20.85 25.17
C PRO A 71 -37.51 -19.39 24.80
N LYS A 72 -37.24 -18.43 25.71
CA LYS A 72 -37.39 -16.99 25.44
C LYS A 72 -36.38 -16.52 24.39
N LEU A 73 -35.13 -16.98 24.48
CA LEU A 73 -34.09 -16.73 23.48
C LEU A 73 -34.49 -17.27 22.10
N LEU A 74 -35.03 -18.49 22.03
CA LEU A 74 -35.46 -19.12 20.78
C LEU A 74 -36.60 -18.35 20.09
N ALA A 75 -37.57 -17.83 20.84
CA ALA A 75 -38.74 -17.16 20.26
C ALA A 75 -38.56 -15.66 19.98
N THR A 76 -37.70 -14.97 20.73
CA THR A 76 -37.51 -13.51 20.59
C THR A 76 -36.18 -13.10 19.96
N GLN A 77 -35.32 -14.08 19.64
CA GLN A 77 -33.92 -13.86 19.26
C GLN A 77 -33.16 -12.98 20.27
N ALA A 78 -33.61 -12.93 21.54
CA ALA A 78 -33.07 -12.00 22.52
C ALA A 78 -32.40 -12.72 23.69
N LEU A 79 -31.16 -12.32 23.98
CA LEU A 79 -30.41 -12.75 25.16
C LEU A 79 -30.35 -11.57 26.14
N PHE A 80 -30.74 -11.80 27.41
CA PHE A 80 -30.87 -10.74 28.43
C PHE A 80 -31.76 -9.54 28.02
N GLY A 81 -32.74 -9.77 27.14
CA GLY A 81 -33.65 -8.71 26.65
C GLY A 81 -33.14 -7.91 25.45
N PHE A 82 -31.94 -8.21 24.94
CA PHE A 82 -31.38 -7.58 23.74
C PHE A 82 -31.29 -8.59 22.59
N ARG A 83 -31.63 -8.17 21.37
CA ARG A 83 -31.49 -9.01 20.17
C ARG A 83 -30.04 -9.49 20.03
N LEU A 84 -29.85 -10.74 19.64
CA LEU A 84 -28.53 -11.35 19.43
C LEU A 84 -27.69 -10.55 18.42
N ALA A 85 -28.31 -10.06 17.34
CA ALA A 85 -27.66 -9.15 16.41
C ALA A 85 -27.16 -7.85 17.07
N LEU A 86 -27.94 -7.26 17.98
CA LEU A 86 -27.49 -6.05 18.69
C LEU A 86 -26.27 -6.33 19.57
N LEU A 87 -26.26 -7.46 20.27
CA LEU A 87 -25.12 -7.89 21.08
C LEU A 87 -23.89 -8.14 20.21
N ALA A 88 -24.05 -8.79 19.07
CA ALA A 88 -22.97 -9.01 18.10
C ALA A 88 -22.41 -7.67 17.56
N ALA A 89 -23.29 -6.75 17.18
CA ALA A 89 -22.92 -5.41 16.69
C ALA A 89 -22.18 -4.59 17.76
N VAL A 90 -22.64 -4.61 19.01
CA VAL A 90 -21.98 -3.87 20.11
C VAL A 90 -20.65 -4.50 20.48
N LEU A 91 -20.56 -5.83 20.62
CA LEU A 91 -19.32 -6.51 21.00
C LEU A 91 -18.22 -6.32 19.95
N GLY A 92 -18.54 -6.51 18.67
CA GLY A 92 -17.59 -6.29 17.59
C GLY A 92 -17.33 -4.80 17.34
N GLY A 93 -18.39 -3.97 17.39
CA GLY A 93 -18.33 -2.53 17.15
C GLY A 93 -17.57 -1.77 18.24
N ALA A 94 -17.55 -2.25 19.48
CA ALA A 94 -16.78 -1.64 20.57
C ALA A 94 -15.27 -1.58 20.25
N ARG A 95 -14.74 -2.59 19.57
CA ARG A 95 -13.34 -2.59 19.10
C ARG A 95 -13.11 -1.50 18.05
N ILE A 96 -13.98 -1.41 17.05
CA ILE A 96 -13.88 -0.43 15.95
C ILE A 96 -14.02 1.00 16.51
N LEU A 97 -14.94 1.20 17.45
CA LEU A 97 -15.13 2.46 18.16
C LEU A 97 -13.88 2.83 18.98
N TYR A 98 -13.28 1.88 19.71
CA TYR A 98 -12.06 2.14 20.46
C TYR A 98 -10.90 2.57 19.54
N GLN A 99 -10.70 1.89 18.41
CA GLN A 99 -9.69 2.26 17.41
C GLN A 99 -9.93 3.65 16.83
N THR A 100 -11.21 3.95 16.54
CA THR A 100 -11.63 5.28 16.05
C THR A 100 -11.31 6.38 17.06
N LEU A 101 -11.61 6.16 18.33
CA LEU A 101 -11.35 7.13 19.40
C LEU A 101 -9.85 7.34 19.61
N ASP A 102 -9.06 6.27 19.65
CA ASP A 102 -7.59 6.34 19.73
C ASP A 102 -6.99 7.11 18.55
N GLY A 103 -7.49 6.84 17.33
CA GLY A 103 -7.13 7.56 16.11
C GLY A 103 -7.42 9.06 16.22
N LEU A 104 -8.65 9.43 16.62
CA LEU A 104 -9.07 10.82 16.78
C LEU A 104 -8.23 11.56 17.84
N LEU A 105 -7.98 10.94 18.99
CA LEU A 105 -7.14 11.50 20.05
C LEU A 105 -5.69 11.71 19.60
N SER A 106 -5.20 10.84 18.71
CA SER A 106 -3.88 10.96 18.06
C SER A 106 -3.86 11.96 16.90
N GLY A 107 -4.96 12.67 16.61
CA GLY A 107 -5.07 13.59 15.47
C GLY A 107 -5.17 12.90 14.10
N ARG A 108 -5.46 11.59 14.07
CA ARG A 108 -5.61 10.77 12.85
C ARG A 108 -7.10 10.51 12.59
N ILE A 109 -7.64 11.15 11.55
CA ILE A 109 -8.99 10.85 11.07
C ILE A 109 -8.90 9.64 10.14
N GLY A 110 -9.31 8.47 10.65
CA GLY A 110 -9.18 7.18 9.96
C GLY A 110 -10.48 6.65 9.36
N ALA A 111 -10.31 5.59 8.58
CA ALA A 111 -11.35 4.73 8.02
C ALA A 111 -12.42 4.29 9.04
N ASP A 112 -11.94 3.92 10.22
CA ASP A 112 -12.71 3.33 11.30
C ASP A 112 -13.84 4.27 11.76
N LEU A 113 -13.67 5.58 11.53
CA LEU A 113 -14.70 6.57 11.81
C LEU A 113 -15.92 6.44 10.90
N ALA A 114 -15.74 6.22 9.59
CA ALA A 114 -16.87 6.03 8.67
C ALA A 114 -17.65 4.76 9.02
N LEU A 115 -16.93 3.68 9.30
CA LEU A 115 -17.51 2.39 9.69
C LEU A 115 -18.21 2.48 11.06
N THR A 116 -17.63 3.19 12.02
CA THR A 116 -18.24 3.47 13.33
C THR A 116 -19.53 4.28 13.16
N ILE A 117 -19.52 5.33 12.34
CA ILE A 117 -20.72 6.12 12.03
C ILE A 117 -21.79 5.23 11.36
N ALA A 118 -21.42 4.40 10.40
CA ALA A 118 -22.34 3.48 9.75
C ALA A 118 -22.96 2.47 10.73
N CYS A 119 -22.13 1.89 11.61
CA CYS A 119 -22.57 0.95 12.64
C CYS A 119 -23.54 1.61 13.63
N LEU A 120 -23.19 2.79 14.16
CA LEU A 120 -24.05 3.55 15.07
C LEU A 120 -25.36 3.95 14.39
N ALA A 121 -25.29 4.43 13.14
CA ALA A 121 -26.48 4.80 12.37
C ALA A 121 -27.39 3.59 12.13
N ALA A 122 -26.84 2.43 11.76
CA ALA A 122 -27.63 1.21 11.61
C ALA A 122 -28.29 0.76 12.93
N ILE A 123 -27.58 0.86 14.06
CA ILE A 123 -28.16 0.56 15.39
C ILE A 123 -29.30 1.53 15.72
N VAL A 124 -29.11 2.84 15.52
CA VAL A 124 -30.13 3.87 15.79
C VAL A 124 -31.37 3.70 14.90
N LEU A 125 -31.18 3.26 13.65
CA LEU A 125 -32.26 2.99 12.71
C LEU A 125 -33.01 1.67 12.98
N GLY A 126 -32.58 0.88 13.98
CA GLY A 126 -33.18 -0.43 14.28
C GLY A 126 -32.74 -1.54 13.33
N GLU A 127 -31.71 -1.30 12.50
CA GLU A 127 -31.14 -2.23 11.53
C GLU A 127 -30.05 -3.10 12.19
N HIS A 128 -30.40 -3.78 13.29
CA HIS A 128 -29.45 -4.52 14.14
C HIS A 128 -28.71 -5.62 13.38
N THR A 129 -29.42 -6.40 12.55
CA THR A 129 -28.83 -7.49 11.76
C THR A 129 -27.84 -6.95 10.72
N THR A 130 -28.17 -5.81 10.09
CA THR A 130 -27.28 -5.11 9.17
C THR A 130 -26.03 -4.60 9.88
N ALA A 131 -26.17 -3.97 11.05
CA ALA A 131 -25.04 -3.51 11.86
C ALA A 131 -24.10 -4.66 12.25
N ALA A 132 -24.68 -5.77 12.72
CA ALA A 132 -23.93 -6.96 13.11
C ALA A 132 -23.19 -7.61 11.94
N LEU A 133 -23.84 -7.71 10.79
CA LEU A 133 -23.27 -8.30 9.58
C LEU A 133 -22.10 -7.45 9.03
N VAL A 134 -22.27 -6.13 8.98
CA VAL A 134 -21.20 -5.21 8.56
C VAL A 134 -19.98 -5.33 9.49
N VAL A 135 -20.19 -5.32 10.81
CA VAL A 135 -19.12 -5.49 11.80
C VAL A 135 -18.44 -6.85 11.68
N PHE A 136 -19.22 -7.92 11.50
CA PHE A 136 -18.67 -9.27 11.33
C PHE A 136 -17.79 -9.38 10.09
N ILE A 137 -18.26 -8.85 8.94
CA ILE A 137 -17.51 -8.84 7.68
C ILE A 137 -16.19 -8.07 7.85
N ALA A 138 -16.23 -6.89 8.47
CA ALA A 138 -15.03 -6.10 8.74
C ALA A 138 -14.03 -6.84 9.64
N LEU A 139 -14.51 -7.51 10.71
CA LEU A 139 -13.67 -8.32 11.59
C LEU A 139 -13.06 -9.53 10.86
N CYS A 140 -13.80 -10.15 9.94
CA CYS A 140 -13.25 -11.18 9.05
C CYS A 140 -12.15 -10.61 8.14
N GLY A 141 -12.36 -9.44 7.56
CA GLY A 141 -11.36 -8.69 6.79
C GLY A 141 -10.08 -8.48 7.59
N GLU A 142 -10.17 -7.84 8.76
CA GLU A 142 -9.04 -7.63 9.68
C GLU A 142 -8.34 -8.95 10.05
N SER A 143 -9.10 -10.04 10.19
CA SER A 143 -8.54 -11.36 10.52
C SER A 143 -7.73 -11.95 9.36
N ILE A 144 -8.24 -11.89 8.12
CA ILE A 144 -7.53 -12.36 6.91
C ILE A 144 -6.30 -11.51 6.66
N GLU A 145 -6.42 -10.20 6.85
CA GLU A 145 -5.32 -9.24 6.78
C GLU A 145 -4.22 -9.57 7.78
N GLY A 146 -4.56 -9.70 9.06
CA GLY A 146 -3.62 -10.08 10.11
C GLY A 146 -2.91 -11.40 9.79
N TYR A 147 -3.64 -12.42 9.34
CA TYR A 147 -3.05 -13.70 8.94
C TYR A 147 -2.05 -13.57 7.79
N THR A 148 -2.36 -12.75 6.79
CA THR A 148 -1.54 -12.59 5.59
C THR A 148 -0.28 -11.79 5.89
N VAL A 149 -0.41 -10.70 6.65
CA VAL A 149 0.73 -9.92 7.16
C VAL A 149 1.63 -10.79 8.03
N ASP A 150 1.06 -11.55 8.97
CA ASP A 150 1.81 -12.49 9.83
C ASP A 150 2.54 -13.54 8.99
N ARG A 151 1.95 -14.02 7.89
CA ARG A 151 2.60 -14.97 6.98
C ARG A 151 3.76 -14.35 6.20
N ALA A 152 3.61 -13.13 5.70
CA ALA A 152 4.69 -12.40 5.04
C ALA A 152 5.85 -12.13 6.01
N GLN A 153 5.55 -11.66 7.23
CA GLN A 153 6.55 -11.44 8.28
C GLN A 153 7.22 -12.75 8.73
N ARG A 154 6.52 -13.89 8.72
CA ARG A 154 7.13 -15.21 9.02
C ARG A 154 8.17 -15.62 7.99
N ALA A 155 8.02 -15.25 6.72
CA ALA A 155 9.01 -15.54 5.69
C ALA A 155 10.31 -14.78 5.93
N ILE A 156 10.20 -13.50 6.32
CA ILE A 156 11.34 -12.68 6.75
C ILE A 156 11.97 -13.25 8.03
N ARG A 157 11.13 -13.65 9.00
CA ARG A 157 11.60 -14.22 10.29
C ARG A 157 12.29 -15.58 10.20
N ARG A 158 12.03 -16.38 9.15
CA ARG A 158 12.76 -17.64 8.95
C ARG A 158 14.24 -17.43 8.68
N ILE A 159 14.63 -16.26 8.15
CA ILE A 159 16.04 -15.86 8.02
C ILE A 159 16.65 -15.67 9.42
N PHE A 160 15.87 -15.19 10.39
CA PHE A 160 16.33 -14.98 11.78
C PHE A 160 16.44 -16.27 12.61
N GLN A 161 15.86 -17.39 12.15
CA GLN A 161 15.97 -18.69 12.82
C GLN A 161 17.22 -19.48 12.41
N LEU A 162 18.10 -18.88 11.60
CA LEU A 162 19.30 -19.52 11.07
C LEU A 162 20.48 -19.43 12.04
N CYS A 163 20.47 -18.52 13.02
CA CYS A 163 21.52 -18.46 14.04
C CYS A 163 21.34 -19.57 15.10
N PRO A 164 22.34 -20.43 15.32
CA PRO A 164 22.35 -21.33 16.46
C PRO A 164 22.42 -20.53 17.78
N ARG A 165 21.89 -21.10 18.88
CA ARG A 165 21.87 -20.45 20.21
C ARG A 165 23.13 -20.73 21.03
N THR A 166 23.82 -21.81 20.70
CA THR A 166 25.05 -22.26 21.34
C THR A 166 26.13 -22.40 20.28
N ALA A 167 27.38 -22.25 20.71
CA ALA A 167 28.55 -22.51 19.92
C ALA A 167 29.47 -23.46 20.69
N ARG A 168 30.25 -24.27 19.97
CA ARG A 168 31.24 -25.13 20.61
C ARG A 168 32.62 -24.50 20.47
N VAL A 169 33.16 -24.01 21.57
CA VAL A 169 34.48 -23.36 21.61
C VAL A 169 35.51 -24.37 22.14
N LEU A 170 36.69 -24.36 21.53
CA LEU A 170 37.83 -25.16 21.94
C LEU A 170 38.65 -24.38 22.97
N VAL A 171 38.69 -24.85 24.22
CA VAL A 171 39.46 -24.25 25.32
C VAL A 171 40.56 -25.24 25.72
N GLY A 172 41.77 -25.03 25.22
CA GLY A 172 42.82 -26.04 25.28
C GLY A 172 42.58 -27.15 24.25
N ASP A 173 42.52 -28.41 24.71
CA ASP A 173 42.17 -29.57 23.88
C ASP A 173 40.71 -30.03 24.04
N ASP A 174 39.95 -29.43 24.97
CA ASP A 174 38.57 -29.82 25.24
C ASP A 174 37.56 -28.91 24.52
N GLU A 175 36.52 -29.53 23.96
CA GLU A 175 35.37 -28.84 23.36
C GLU A 175 34.34 -28.50 24.45
N GLN A 176 34.03 -27.20 24.65
CA GLN A 176 32.97 -26.74 25.54
C GLN A 176 31.84 -26.09 24.75
N GLU A 177 30.61 -26.48 25.04
CA GLU A 177 29.42 -25.85 24.48
C GLU A 177 29.02 -24.64 25.34
N VAL A 178 29.07 -23.45 24.76
CA VAL A 178 28.77 -22.18 25.43
C VAL A 178 27.60 -21.48 24.74
N PRO A 179 26.81 -20.67 25.47
CA PRO A 179 25.87 -19.73 24.85
C PRO A 179 26.60 -18.84 23.84
N LEU A 180 25.95 -18.53 22.72
CA LEU A 180 26.58 -17.75 21.64
C LEU A 180 27.08 -16.38 22.12
N GLU A 181 26.45 -15.79 23.14
CA GLU A 181 26.84 -14.49 23.69
C GLU A 181 28.20 -14.52 24.43
N GLN A 182 28.67 -15.70 24.80
CA GLN A 182 29.95 -15.88 25.51
C GLN A 182 31.13 -16.09 24.56
N VAL A 183 30.86 -16.27 23.25
CA VAL A 183 31.92 -16.41 22.24
C VAL A 183 32.52 -15.05 21.96
N ILE A 184 33.85 -14.96 22.04
CA ILE A 184 34.60 -13.74 21.76
C ILE A 184 35.42 -13.87 20.48
N VAL A 185 35.80 -12.73 19.89
CA VAL A 185 36.69 -12.70 18.72
C VAL A 185 38.02 -13.36 19.09
N GLY A 186 38.52 -14.23 18.23
CA GLY A 186 39.72 -15.04 18.44
C GLY A 186 39.45 -16.45 18.96
N ASP A 187 38.24 -16.75 19.45
CA ASP A 187 37.88 -18.10 19.89
C ASP A 187 37.94 -19.11 18.74
N SER A 188 38.41 -20.32 19.04
CA SER A 188 38.42 -21.44 18.09
C SER A 188 37.12 -22.23 18.21
N VAL A 189 36.19 -21.99 17.30
CA VAL A 189 34.89 -22.65 17.26
C VAL A 189 34.95 -23.94 16.43
N VAL A 190 34.44 -25.04 16.95
CA VAL A 190 34.32 -26.32 16.24
C VAL A 190 32.90 -26.47 15.71
N VAL A 191 32.78 -26.74 14.40
CA VAL A 191 31.51 -26.97 13.72
C VAL A 191 31.55 -28.33 13.05
N ARG A 192 30.64 -29.24 13.45
CA ARG A 192 30.55 -30.59 12.90
C ARG A 192 29.70 -30.65 11.62
N PRO A 193 29.78 -31.76 10.85
CA PRO A 193 28.90 -31.95 9.69
C PRO A 193 27.42 -31.85 10.11
N GLY A 194 26.63 -31.12 9.33
CA GLY A 194 25.20 -30.88 9.60
C GLY A 194 24.91 -29.78 10.61
N GLU A 195 25.92 -29.18 11.25
CA GLU A 195 25.74 -28.05 12.16
C GLU A 195 25.79 -26.72 11.41
N ARG A 196 25.08 -25.71 11.93
CA ARG A 196 25.19 -24.34 11.41
C ARG A 196 26.40 -23.66 12.02
N ILE A 197 27.06 -22.86 11.20
CA ILE A 197 28.20 -22.05 11.65
C ILE A 197 27.66 -20.94 12.56
N PRO A 198 28.15 -20.80 13.81
CA PRO A 198 27.57 -19.86 14.77
C PRO A 198 28.13 -18.42 14.67
N VAL A 199 29.32 -18.25 14.09
CA VAL A 199 30.07 -16.98 14.04
C VAL A 199 30.67 -16.76 12.65
N ASP A 200 31.02 -15.52 12.33
CA ASP A 200 31.81 -15.25 11.13
C ASP A 200 33.29 -15.46 11.46
N GLY A 201 34.01 -16.17 10.58
CA GLY A 201 35.38 -16.56 10.89
C GLY A 201 36.17 -17.05 9.69
N VAL A 202 37.38 -17.52 10.00
CA VAL A 202 38.30 -18.12 9.04
C VAL A 202 38.52 -19.58 9.44
N VAL A 203 38.51 -20.49 8.46
CA VAL A 203 38.80 -21.91 8.70
C VAL A 203 40.28 -22.04 9.12
N ALA A 204 40.50 -22.45 10.36
CA ALA A 204 41.81 -22.74 10.92
C ALA A 204 42.24 -24.20 10.66
N ALA A 205 41.29 -25.13 10.61
CA ALA A 205 41.54 -26.53 10.29
C ALA A 205 40.30 -27.22 9.70
N GLY A 206 40.53 -28.21 8.83
CA GLY A 206 39.49 -28.99 8.16
C GLY A 206 39.16 -28.50 6.76
N GLN A 207 38.35 -29.28 6.05
CA GLN A 207 37.82 -28.96 4.72
C GLN A 207 36.39 -29.47 4.62
N SER A 208 35.51 -28.68 4.01
CA SER A 208 34.07 -28.98 3.88
C SER A 208 33.45 -28.21 2.73
N ALA A 209 32.32 -28.71 2.22
CA ALA A 209 31.37 -27.90 1.49
C ALA A 209 30.38 -27.22 2.45
N VAL A 210 30.28 -25.89 2.37
CA VAL A 210 29.38 -25.08 3.20
C VAL A 210 28.24 -24.58 2.34
N ASP A 211 27.00 -24.90 2.74
CA ASP A 211 25.79 -24.38 2.12
C ASP A 211 25.53 -22.95 2.61
N GLN A 212 25.75 -22.01 1.70
CA GLN A 212 25.57 -20.58 1.92
C GLN A 212 24.26 -20.06 1.32
N SER A 213 23.38 -20.94 0.84
CA SER A 213 22.13 -20.59 0.14
C SER A 213 21.23 -19.64 0.95
N ALA A 214 21.30 -19.72 2.27
CA ALA A 214 20.50 -18.90 3.17
C ALA A 214 20.97 -17.43 3.25
N LEU A 215 22.20 -17.13 2.82
CA LEU A 215 22.79 -15.79 2.78
C LEU A 215 23.02 -15.30 1.35
N THR A 216 23.55 -16.17 0.48
CA THR A 216 23.93 -15.82 -0.89
C THR A 216 22.83 -16.14 -1.92
N GLY A 217 21.86 -16.98 -1.57
CA GLY A 217 20.84 -17.47 -2.50
C GLY A 217 21.35 -18.53 -3.50
N GLU A 218 22.64 -18.87 -3.47
CA GLU A 218 23.22 -19.87 -4.36
C GLU A 218 22.88 -21.29 -3.90
N SER A 219 22.42 -22.12 -4.83
CA SER A 219 21.97 -23.49 -4.50
C SER A 219 23.11 -24.49 -4.36
N VAL A 220 24.30 -24.13 -4.86
CA VAL A 220 25.48 -24.99 -4.88
C VAL A 220 26.33 -24.67 -3.64
N PRO A 221 26.65 -25.67 -2.80
CA PRO A 221 27.52 -25.49 -1.65
C PRO A 221 28.92 -25.00 -2.06
N ALA A 222 29.48 -24.06 -1.32
CA ALA A 222 30.81 -23.52 -1.56
C ALA A 222 31.85 -24.38 -0.83
N ASP A 223 32.88 -24.82 -1.56
CA ASP A 223 34.01 -25.53 -0.94
C ASP A 223 34.84 -24.57 -0.08
N LYS A 224 35.20 -25.02 1.12
CA LYS A 224 35.96 -24.27 2.13
C LYS A 224 37.12 -25.10 2.66
N ALA A 225 38.31 -24.53 2.60
CA ALA A 225 39.56 -25.07 3.13
C ALA A 225 40.21 -24.08 4.11
N VAL A 226 41.34 -24.47 4.69
CA VAL A 226 42.10 -23.64 5.63
C VAL A 226 42.45 -22.29 5.00
N GLY A 227 42.15 -21.20 5.71
CA GLY A 227 42.30 -19.82 5.25
C GLY A 227 41.05 -19.22 4.63
N ASP A 228 40.05 -20.03 4.29
CA ASP A 228 38.80 -19.54 3.69
C ASP A 228 37.84 -18.96 4.74
N LYS A 229 37.05 -17.97 4.32
CA LYS A 229 36.03 -17.34 5.14
C LYS A 229 34.72 -18.13 5.16
N VAL A 230 34.10 -18.12 6.33
CA VAL A 230 32.81 -18.74 6.62
C VAL A 230 31.92 -17.76 7.40
N PHE A 231 30.61 -17.87 7.19
CA PHE A 231 29.62 -16.92 7.71
C PHE A 231 28.64 -17.59 8.67
N ALA A 232 28.23 -16.86 9.70
CA ALA A 232 27.23 -17.27 10.68
C ALA A 232 25.90 -17.58 10.00
N GLY A 233 25.25 -18.67 10.42
CA GLY A 233 23.97 -19.16 9.89
C GLY A 233 24.07 -20.04 8.65
N THR A 234 25.23 -20.11 7.98
CA THR A 234 25.48 -21.08 6.90
C THR A 234 25.58 -22.50 7.44
N LEU A 235 25.31 -23.51 6.61
CA LEU A 235 25.26 -24.91 7.03
C LEU A 235 26.53 -25.64 6.59
N ASN A 236 27.27 -26.19 7.55
CA ASN A 236 28.39 -27.07 7.27
C ASN A 236 27.85 -28.42 6.78
N GLN A 237 28.15 -28.86 5.56
CA GLN A 237 27.59 -30.13 5.05
C GLN A 237 28.43 -31.34 5.45
N PHE A 238 29.74 -31.27 5.22
CA PHE A 238 30.66 -32.41 5.36
C PHE A 238 31.86 -32.02 6.22
N GLY A 239 32.63 -32.95 6.75
CA GLY A 239 33.84 -32.62 7.53
C GLY A 239 33.60 -31.79 8.81
N ALA A 240 34.52 -31.88 9.77
CA ALA A 240 34.54 -30.94 10.89
C ALA A 240 35.38 -29.73 10.49
N LEU A 241 34.86 -28.53 10.74
CA LEU A 241 35.58 -27.28 10.57
C LEU A 241 35.97 -26.74 11.94
N ARG A 242 37.22 -26.31 12.08
CA ARG A 242 37.67 -25.46 13.18
C ARG A 242 37.81 -24.05 12.63
N ILE A 243 37.09 -23.11 13.23
CA ILE A 243 36.91 -21.75 12.72
C ILE A 243 37.42 -20.80 13.79
N THR A 244 38.35 -19.93 13.46
CA THR A 244 38.71 -18.82 14.35
C THR A 244 37.69 -17.69 14.17
N ALA A 245 37.00 -17.34 15.25
CA ALA A 245 35.98 -16.31 15.26
C ALA A 245 36.60 -14.95 14.93
N THR A 246 36.06 -14.26 13.92
CA THR A 246 36.47 -12.91 13.52
C THR A 246 35.42 -11.86 13.85
N GLN A 247 34.13 -12.21 13.77
CA GLN A 247 33.02 -11.36 14.20
C GLN A 247 31.99 -12.23 14.95
N VAL A 248 31.43 -11.69 16.03
CA VAL A 248 30.51 -12.39 16.94
C VAL A 248 29.29 -11.51 17.26
N GLY A 249 28.16 -12.13 17.63
CA GLY A 249 26.94 -11.41 18.01
C GLY A 249 26.42 -10.45 16.93
N GLU A 250 26.13 -9.20 17.32
CA GLU A 250 25.61 -8.13 16.44
C GLU A 250 26.60 -7.76 15.31
N GLN A 251 27.88 -8.10 15.44
CA GLN A 251 28.90 -7.80 14.43
C GLN A 251 28.94 -8.79 13.27
N THR A 252 28.27 -9.95 13.39
CA THR A 252 28.24 -10.96 12.32
C THR A 252 27.50 -10.42 11.08
N THR A 253 27.91 -10.86 9.90
CA THR A 253 27.27 -10.52 8.62
C THR A 253 25.77 -10.76 8.68
N LEU A 254 25.34 -11.91 9.23
CA LEU A 254 23.93 -12.23 9.37
C LEU A 254 23.20 -11.25 10.31
N ALA A 255 23.78 -10.88 11.46
CA ALA A 255 23.17 -9.94 12.39
C ALA A 255 23.07 -8.52 11.82
N GLN A 256 24.08 -8.08 11.07
CA GLN A 256 24.03 -6.80 10.35
C GLN A 256 22.91 -6.78 9.31
N ILE A 257 22.71 -7.88 8.57
CA ILE A 257 21.55 -8.02 7.65
C ILE A 257 20.24 -7.90 8.44
N VAL A 258 20.13 -8.57 9.60
CA VAL A 258 18.92 -8.50 10.45
C VAL A 258 18.63 -7.08 10.88
N GLU A 259 19.64 -6.37 11.38
CA GLU A 259 19.48 -5.01 11.87
C GLU A 259 19.08 -4.05 10.75
N LEU A 260 19.74 -4.14 9.59
CA LEU A 260 19.42 -3.33 8.42
C LEU A 260 17.98 -3.58 7.93
N VAL A 261 17.51 -4.84 7.91
CA VAL A 261 16.12 -5.19 7.57
C VAL A 261 15.14 -4.63 8.61
N GLY A 262 15.49 -4.69 9.89
CA GLY A 262 14.67 -4.11 10.98
C GLY A 262 14.52 -2.60 10.82
N GLN A 263 15.63 -1.87 10.65
CA GLN A 263 15.64 -0.42 10.44
C GLN A 263 14.89 -0.02 9.15
N ALA A 264 14.92 -0.88 8.12
CA ALA A 264 14.21 -0.65 6.86
C ALA A 264 12.69 -0.63 6.96
N THR A 265 12.13 -1.36 7.91
CA THR A 265 10.68 -1.40 8.13
C THR A 265 10.13 -0.13 8.78
N GLN A 266 10.99 0.77 9.27
CA GLN A 266 10.56 2.00 9.95
C GLN A 266 10.52 3.25 9.04
N ARG A 267 11.23 3.26 7.89
CA ARG A 267 11.25 4.40 6.95
C ARG A 267 10.19 4.27 5.84
N LYS A 268 9.15 5.12 5.94
CA LYS A 268 7.96 5.13 5.06
C LYS A 268 8.20 5.68 3.64
N ALA A 269 7.63 5.01 2.64
CA ALA A 269 7.69 5.32 1.21
C ALA A 269 7.02 6.67 0.84
N SER A 270 7.38 7.31 -0.27
CA SER A 270 6.72 8.56 -0.72
C SER A 270 5.30 8.31 -1.25
N LEU A 271 5.05 7.15 -1.85
CA LEU A 271 3.70 6.71 -2.21
C LEU A 271 2.81 6.54 -0.97
N GLU A 272 3.36 6.06 0.14
CA GLU A 272 2.65 5.97 1.43
C GLU A 272 2.21 7.36 1.93
N ARG A 273 3.08 8.37 1.83
CA ARG A 273 2.73 9.77 2.17
C ARG A 273 1.65 10.35 1.25
N THR A 274 1.57 9.89 0.00
CA THR A 274 0.51 10.31 -0.94
C THR A 274 -0.82 9.67 -0.54
N ALA A 275 -0.83 8.38 -0.19
CA ALA A 275 -2.01 7.70 0.34
C ALA A 275 -2.51 8.39 1.62
N ASP A 276 -1.62 8.72 2.56
CA ASP A 276 -1.96 9.45 3.79
C ASP A 276 -2.54 10.85 3.51
N ARG A 277 -2.00 11.56 2.51
CA ARG A 277 -2.51 12.88 2.10
C ARG A 277 -3.92 12.77 1.51
N LEU A 278 -4.19 11.73 0.73
CA LEU A 278 -5.49 11.46 0.13
C LEU A 278 -6.52 11.02 1.16
N ALA A 279 -6.11 10.20 2.14
CA ALA A 279 -6.97 9.73 3.23
C ALA A 279 -7.58 10.89 4.03
N ARG A 280 -6.86 12.01 4.20
CA ARG A 280 -7.39 13.22 4.88
C ARG A 280 -8.62 13.82 4.20
N TRP A 281 -8.68 13.78 2.87
CA TRP A 281 -9.82 14.31 2.10
C TRP A 281 -10.90 13.26 1.86
N PHE A 282 -10.55 12.00 2.01
CA PHE A 282 -11.43 10.88 1.72
C PHE A 282 -12.69 10.90 2.60
N LEU A 283 -12.56 11.00 3.93
CA LEU A 283 -13.72 11.00 4.82
C LEU A 283 -14.71 12.16 4.56
N PRO A 284 -14.28 13.43 4.43
CA PRO A 284 -15.18 14.53 4.06
C PRO A 284 -15.95 14.27 2.76
N VAL A 285 -15.30 13.69 1.75
CA VAL A 285 -15.96 13.35 0.47
C VAL A 285 -17.02 12.27 0.69
N VAL A 286 -16.71 11.21 1.45
CA VAL A 286 -17.65 10.12 1.74
C VAL A 286 -18.88 10.63 2.49
N LEU A 287 -18.69 11.45 3.53
CA LEU A 287 -19.79 12.06 4.28
C LEU A 287 -20.62 12.99 3.37
N GLY A 288 -19.96 13.74 2.48
CA GLY A 288 -20.62 14.56 1.47
C GLY A 288 -21.49 13.74 0.51
N VAL A 289 -20.98 12.62 -0.02
CA VAL A 289 -21.74 11.72 -0.90
C VAL A 289 -22.90 11.06 -0.16
N ALA A 290 -22.73 10.65 1.09
CA ALA A 290 -23.81 10.09 1.92
C ALA A 290 -24.91 11.13 2.17
N ALA A 291 -24.55 12.37 2.47
CA ALA A 291 -25.50 13.47 2.63
C ALA A 291 -26.25 13.80 1.32
N LEU A 292 -25.53 13.86 0.19
CA LEU A 292 -26.13 14.03 -1.13
C LEU A 292 -27.08 12.88 -1.48
N THR A 293 -26.74 11.66 -1.10
CA THR A 293 -27.61 10.48 -1.27
C THR A 293 -28.93 10.66 -0.50
N LEU A 294 -28.87 11.08 0.77
CA LEU A 294 -30.08 11.36 1.57
C LEU A 294 -30.96 12.43 0.92
N VAL A 295 -30.35 13.55 0.48
CA VAL A 295 -31.07 14.65 -0.17
C VAL A 295 -31.66 14.22 -1.51
N GLY A 296 -30.90 13.47 -2.32
CA GLY A 296 -31.35 12.96 -3.61
C GLY A 296 -32.57 12.05 -3.49
N TRP A 297 -32.53 11.10 -2.55
CA TRP A 297 -33.68 10.23 -2.26
C TRP A 297 -34.87 11.00 -1.67
N ARG A 298 -34.61 12.02 -0.84
CA ARG A 298 -35.67 12.91 -0.34
C ARG A 298 -36.37 13.68 -1.46
N ILE A 299 -35.64 14.10 -2.50
CA ILE A 299 -36.21 14.77 -3.67
C ILE A 299 -36.98 13.78 -4.54
N ALA A 300 -36.42 12.59 -4.80
CA ALA A 300 -37.03 11.60 -5.68
C ALA A 300 -38.27 10.90 -5.09
N SER A 301 -38.25 10.59 -3.79
CA SER A 301 -39.30 9.80 -3.12
C SER A 301 -40.22 10.60 -2.20
N GLY A 302 -39.90 11.87 -1.93
CA GLY A 302 -40.63 12.71 -0.98
C GLY A 302 -40.36 12.41 0.51
N SER A 303 -39.66 11.30 0.84
CA SER A 303 -39.36 10.90 2.21
C SER A 303 -37.84 10.81 2.48
N TRP A 304 -37.44 11.17 3.71
CA TRP A 304 -36.06 10.94 4.17
C TRP A 304 -35.75 9.46 4.39
N SER A 305 -36.75 8.68 4.78
CA SER A 305 -36.57 7.26 5.13
C SER A 305 -36.10 6.40 3.96
N ALA A 306 -36.47 6.76 2.74
CA ALA A 306 -36.01 6.06 1.54
C ALA A 306 -34.49 6.20 1.32
N GLY A 307 -33.86 7.24 1.86
CA GLY A 307 -32.43 7.50 1.71
C GLY A 307 -31.55 6.83 2.78
N TYR A 308 -32.12 6.30 3.87
CA TYR A 308 -31.33 5.80 5.01
C TYR A 308 -30.45 4.60 4.64
N LEU A 309 -31.03 3.56 4.02
CA LEU A 309 -30.28 2.37 3.59
C LEU A 309 -29.27 2.68 2.47
N PRO A 310 -29.61 3.44 1.41
CA PRO A 310 -28.64 3.90 0.41
C PRO A 310 -27.46 4.67 1.01
N ALA A 311 -27.72 5.60 1.93
CA ALA A 311 -26.66 6.38 2.57
C ALA A 311 -25.77 5.51 3.48
N LEU A 312 -26.37 4.55 4.20
CA LEU A 312 -25.61 3.53 4.94
C LEU A 312 -24.72 2.70 4.00
N SER A 313 -25.23 2.27 2.84
CA SER A 313 -24.42 1.54 1.85
C SER A 313 -23.19 2.34 1.40
N VAL A 314 -23.35 3.65 1.18
CA VAL A 314 -22.24 4.55 0.83
C VAL A 314 -21.20 4.62 1.96
N LEU A 315 -21.63 4.79 3.21
CA LEU A 315 -20.71 4.85 4.35
C LEU A 315 -19.94 3.54 4.56
N VAL A 316 -20.60 2.40 4.36
CA VAL A 316 -20.01 1.07 4.52
C VAL A 316 -19.01 0.76 3.40
N VAL A 317 -19.40 0.94 2.14
CA VAL A 317 -18.53 0.58 0.99
C VAL A 317 -17.29 1.46 0.92
N ALA A 318 -17.40 2.68 1.43
CA ALA A 318 -16.34 3.65 1.39
C ALA A 318 -15.30 3.48 2.51
N CYS A 319 -15.07 2.30 3.10
CA CYS A 319 -13.85 2.15 3.90
C CYS A 319 -12.61 2.30 2.98
N PRO A 320 -11.59 3.08 3.33
CA PRO A 320 -10.32 3.13 2.60
C PRO A 320 -9.36 1.99 2.99
N CYS A 321 -9.85 0.90 3.58
CA CYS A 321 -9.05 -0.25 4.00
C CYS A 321 -8.08 -0.76 2.90
N PRO A 322 -8.49 -0.95 1.62
CA PRO A 322 -7.57 -1.35 0.55
C PRO A 322 -6.47 -0.32 0.24
N LEU A 323 -6.73 0.99 0.47
CA LEU A 323 -5.76 2.07 0.27
C LEU A 323 -4.62 1.97 1.29
N ILE A 324 -4.97 1.72 2.55
CA ILE A 324 -4.02 1.59 3.65
C ILE A 324 -3.12 0.36 3.44
N LEU A 325 -3.69 -0.74 2.94
CA LEU A 325 -2.98 -2.00 2.73
C LEU A 325 -2.12 -2.06 1.47
N ALA A 326 -2.44 -1.24 0.46
CA ALA A 326 -1.81 -1.30 -0.86
C ALA A 326 -0.28 -1.26 -0.80
N THR A 327 0.27 -0.30 -0.07
CA THR A 327 1.73 -0.07 -0.03
C THR A 327 2.45 -1.08 0.86
N PRO A 328 2.06 -1.25 2.15
CA PRO A 328 2.77 -2.16 3.05
C PRO A 328 2.78 -3.61 2.54
N SER A 329 1.66 -4.09 1.99
CA SER A 329 1.55 -5.46 1.49
C SER A 329 2.47 -5.70 0.29
N ALA A 330 2.52 -4.77 -0.66
CA ALA A 330 3.35 -4.89 -1.85
C ALA A 330 4.85 -4.79 -1.48
N VAL A 331 5.21 -3.86 -0.61
CA VAL A 331 6.59 -3.70 -0.10
C VAL A 331 7.03 -4.97 0.62
N MET A 332 6.22 -5.52 1.54
CA MET A 332 6.57 -6.77 2.23
C MET A 332 6.76 -7.94 1.26
N ALA A 333 5.90 -8.06 0.25
CA ALA A 333 6.02 -9.10 -0.77
C ALA A 333 7.32 -8.95 -1.59
N ALA A 334 7.69 -7.73 -1.97
CA ALA A 334 8.95 -7.44 -2.65
C ALA A 334 10.17 -7.73 -1.77
N MET A 335 10.16 -7.30 -0.50
CA MET A 335 11.26 -7.57 0.45
C MET A 335 11.46 -9.07 0.68
N ALA A 336 10.37 -9.83 0.81
CA ALA A 336 10.44 -11.28 0.97
C ALA A 336 11.05 -11.98 -0.26
N TRP A 337 10.83 -11.43 -1.47
CA TRP A 337 11.49 -11.93 -2.68
C TRP A 337 12.97 -11.53 -2.72
N LEU A 338 13.30 -10.27 -2.43
CA LEU A 338 14.67 -9.75 -2.46
C LEU A 338 15.58 -10.43 -1.43
N ALA A 339 15.08 -10.70 -0.24
CA ALA A 339 15.82 -11.41 0.78
C ALA A 339 16.23 -12.83 0.34
N ARG A 340 15.43 -13.48 -0.52
CA ARG A 340 15.77 -14.78 -1.13
C ARG A 340 16.77 -14.67 -2.28
N ALA A 341 16.91 -13.49 -2.86
CA ALA A 341 17.81 -13.19 -3.97
C ALA A 341 19.14 -12.56 -3.50
N GLY A 342 19.44 -12.59 -2.19
CA GLY A 342 20.67 -12.02 -1.63
C GLY A 342 20.68 -10.48 -1.64
N VAL A 343 19.53 -9.82 -1.76
CA VAL A 343 19.46 -8.35 -1.76
C VAL A 343 18.86 -7.83 -0.46
N VAL A 344 19.63 -7.02 0.26
CA VAL A 344 19.21 -6.37 1.50
C VAL A 344 18.78 -4.95 1.17
N VAL A 345 17.66 -4.51 1.74
CA VAL A 345 17.12 -3.18 1.48
C VAL A 345 16.95 -2.45 2.78
N LYS A 346 17.48 -1.22 2.89
CA LYS A 346 17.41 -0.38 4.10
C LYS A 346 16.16 0.48 4.18
N GLY A 347 15.28 0.44 3.18
CA GLY A 347 14.04 1.18 3.23
C GLY A 347 13.16 0.99 2.00
N SER A 348 11.84 0.97 2.23
CA SER A 348 10.84 0.89 1.15
C SER A 348 10.95 2.01 0.10
N VAL A 349 11.39 3.21 0.54
CA VAL A 349 11.66 4.38 -0.30
C VAL A 349 12.72 4.06 -1.36
N ALA A 350 13.74 3.27 -1.02
CA ALA A 350 14.84 2.96 -1.93
C ALA A 350 14.34 2.20 -3.17
N LEU A 351 13.42 1.25 -2.97
CA LEU A 351 12.78 0.52 -4.09
C LEU A 351 11.91 1.45 -4.94
N GLU A 352 11.15 2.35 -4.32
CA GLU A 352 10.33 3.32 -5.06
C GLU A 352 11.19 4.25 -5.93
N ARG A 353 12.31 4.73 -5.37
CA ARG A 353 13.25 5.58 -6.10
C ARG A 353 13.95 4.80 -7.22
N LEU A 354 14.37 3.56 -6.95
CA LEU A 354 15.05 2.71 -7.93
C LEU A 354 14.17 2.44 -9.15
N ALA A 355 12.86 2.30 -8.94
CA ALA A 355 11.90 2.12 -10.03
C ALA A 355 11.95 3.25 -11.08
N SER A 356 12.34 4.45 -10.65
CA SER A 356 12.39 5.65 -11.48
C SER A 356 13.76 5.97 -12.05
N VAL A 357 14.79 5.19 -11.72
CA VAL A 357 16.16 5.40 -12.18
C VAL A 357 16.23 5.20 -13.70
N ASP A 358 16.91 6.14 -14.34
CA ASP A 358 17.20 6.15 -15.78
C ASP A 358 18.69 6.06 -16.10
N THR A 359 19.55 6.32 -15.11
CA THR A 359 21.00 6.41 -15.25
C THR A 359 21.66 5.61 -14.14
N ILE A 360 22.55 4.68 -14.49
CA ILE A 360 23.33 3.93 -13.49
C ILE A 360 24.78 4.34 -13.59
N VAL A 361 25.32 4.80 -12.48
CA VAL A 361 26.72 5.13 -12.29
C VAL A 361 27.37 3.95 -11.59
N PHE A 362 28.46 3.45 -12.15
CA PHE A 362 29.24 2.36 -11.58
C PHE A 362 30.60 2.88 -11.12
N ASP A 363 31.04 2.45 -9.95
CA ASP A 363 32.48 2.41 -9.69
C ASP A 363 33.13 1.34 -10.58
N LYS A 364 34.41 1.51 -10.88
CA LYS A 364 35.15 0.54 -11.68
C LYS A 364 35.66 -0.62 -10.82
N THR A 365 36.49 -0.30 -9.83
CA THR A 365 37.40 -1.25 -9.21
C THR A 365 36.66 -2.03 -8.13
N GLY A 366 36.56 -3.35 -8.29
CA GLY A 366 35.82 -4.21 -7.36
C GLY A 366 34.29 -4.19 -7.57
N THR A 367 33.80 -3.24 -8.38
CA THR A 367 32.42 -3.17 -8.86
C THR A 367 32.25 -3.80 -10.25
N LEU A 368 32.63 -3.12 -11.34
CA LEU A 368 32.57 -3.67 -12.71
C LEU A 368 33.66 -4.73 -12.93
N THR A 369 34.75 -4.60 -12.20
CA THR A 369 35.89 -5.52 -12.19
C THR A 369 35.94 -6.29 -10.87
N ARG A 370 36.85 -7.28 -10.81
CA ARG A 370 37.08 -8.05 -9.58
C ARG A 370 37.95 -7.30 -8.57
N GLY A 371 38.65 -6.23 -8.98
CA GLY A 371 39.65 -5.57 -8.15
C GLY A 371 40.90 -6.43 -7.94
N GLU A 372 41.04 -7.50 -8.72
CA GLU A 372 42.17 -8.43 -8.72
C GLU A 372 42.92 -8.31 -10.05
N LEU A 373 44.25 -8.25 -9.99
CA LEU A 373 45.08 -8.25 -11.19
C LEU A 373 44.99 -9.62 -11.87
N ALA A 374 44.87 -9.61 -13.19
CA ALA A 374 44.94 -10.79 -14.06
C ALA A 374 45.99 -10.56 -15.14
N VAL A 375 46.51 -11.66 -15.70
CA VAL A 375 47.42 -11.58 -16.84
C VAL A 375 46.65 -11.08 -18.06
N GLY A 376 47.13 -10.00 -18.64
CA GLY A 376 46.62 -9.37 -19.85
C GLY A 376 47.37 -9.86 -21.07
N ASP A 377 47.78 -8.92 -21.92
CA ASP A 377 48.42 -9.24 -23.19
C ASP A 377 49.90 -9.59 -22.96
N ILE A 378 50.37 -10.67 -23.58
CA ILE A 378 51.75 -11.14 -23.49
C ILE A 378 52.46 -10.80 -24.80
N ILE A 379 53.60 -10.14 -24.69
CA ILE A 379 54.41 -9.73 -25.84
C ILE A 379 55.73 -10.47 -25.79
N VAL A 380 55.96 -11.31 -26.79
CA VAL A 380 57.24 -11.98 -26.96
C VAL A 380 58.14 -11.14 -27.87
N ALA A 381 59.41 -11.00 -27.48
CA ALA A 381 60.44 -10.33 -28.26
C ALA A 381 60.84 -11.21 -29.45
N ASP A 382 61.09 -10.58 -30.60
CA ASP A 382 61.47 -11.30 -31.83
C ASP A 382 62.97 -11.64 -31.79
N ALA A 383 63.32 -12.58 -30.90
CA ALA A 383 64.70 -13.00 -30.67
C ALA A 383 65.09 -14.14 -31.62
N GLY A 384 65.16 -13.86 -32.93
CA GLY A 384 65.85 -14.68 -33.93
C GLY A 384 65.52 -16.18 -34.02
N SER A 385 64.84 -16.56 -35.11
CA SER A 385 64.78 -17.93 -35.69
C SER A 385 64.07 -19.07 -34.94
N VAL A 386 63.54 -18.86 -33.74
CA VAL A 386 62.66 -19.82 -33.07
C VAL A 386 61.35 -19.12 -32.73
N GLY A 387 60.22 -19.70 -33.15
CA GLY A 387 58.90 -19.18 -32.80
C GLY A 387 58.66 -19.40 -31.30
N HIS A 388 58.94 -18.38 -30.51
CA HIS A 388 58.72 -18.41 -29.07
C HIS A 388 57.24 -18.16 -28.78
N ASP A 389 56.63 -19.02 -27.96
CA ASP A 389 55.21 -18.93 -27.61
C ASP A 389 55.00 -18.09 -26.34
N GLU A 390 53.87 -17.42 -26.22
CA GLU A 390 53.47 -16.63 -25.05
C GLU A 390 53.45 -17.49 -23.77
N ILE A 391 53.11 -18.77 -23.93
CA ILE A 391 53.06 -19.77 -22.85
C ILE A 391 54.45 -19.97 -22.23
N ASP A 392 55.52 -19.98 -23.04
CA ASP A 392 56.87 -20.21 -22.54
C ASP A 392 57.40 -18.99 -21.77
N LEU A 393 57.05 -17.78 -22.21
CA LEU A 393 57.39 -16.55 -21.50
C LEU A 393 56.67 -16.48 -20.13
N LEU A 394 55.38 -16.82 -20.11
CA LEU A 394 54.59 -16.90 -18.88
C LEU A 394 55.13 -17.97 -17.92
N ARG A 395 55.48 -19.16 -18.44
CA ARG A 395 56.09 -20.23 -17.66
C ARG A 395 57.40 -19.77 -17.03
N LEU A 396 58.26 -19.08 -17.78
CA LEU A 396 59.54 -18.57 -17.27
C LEU A 396 59.34 -17.54 -16.16
N ALA A 397 58.40 -16.61 -16.34
CA ALA A 397 58.03 -15.65 -15.30
C ALA A 397 57.48 -16.35 -14.04
N ALA A 398 56.63 -17.37 -14.21
CA ALA A 398 56.09 -18.15 -13.10
C ALA A 398 57.15 -18.97 -12.36
N ILE A 399 58.18 -19.50 -13.03
CA ILE A 399 59.33 -20.16 -12.39
C ILE A 399 60.06 -19.19 -11.45
N ALA A 400 60.34 -17.99 -11.94
CA ALA A 400 61.02 -16.96 -11.16
C ALA A 400 60.17 -16.51 -9.97
N GLU A 401 58.87 -16.32 -10.16
CA GLU A 401 57.96 -15.77 -9.15
C GLU A 401 57.35 -16.81 -8.20
N LYS A 402 57.54 -18.14 -8.41
CA LYS A 402 56.88 -19.19 -7.59
C LYS A 402 57.16 -19.10 -6.09
N ARG A 403 58.32 -18.55 -5.70
CA ARG A 403 58.73 -18.37 -4.30
C ARG A 403 58.51 -16.95 -3.77
N SER A 404 57.96 -16.06 -4.59
CA SER A 404 57.67 -14.66 -4.22
C SER A 404 56.31 -14.56 -3.54
N GLU A 405 56.25 -13.85 -2.42
CA GLU A 405 55.00 -13.59 -1.69
C GLU A 405 54.20 -12.41 -2.27
N HIS A 406 54.73 -11.74 -3.30
CA HIS A 406 54.10 -10.57 -3.88
C HIS A 406 52.75 -10.92 -4.54
N PRO A 407 51.70 -10.08 -4.42
CA PRO A 407 50.40 -10.35 -5.04
C PRO A 407 50.47 -10.65 -6.55
N ILE A 408 51.35 -9.94 -7.27
CA ILE A 408 51.62 -10.14 -8.71
C ILE A 408 52.19 -11.54 -9.01
N ALA A 409 53.05 -12.07 -8.13
CA ALA A 409 53.64 -13.38 -8.27
C ALA A 409 52.57 -14.48 -8.30
N ARG A 410 51.59 -14.36 -7.38
CA ARG A 410 50.45 -15.28 -7.28
C ARG A 410 49.61 -15.27 -8.56
N VAL A 411 49.46 -14.11 -9.20
CA VAL A 411 48.72 -13.97 -10.47
C VAL A 411 49.42 -14.71 -11.60
N LEU A 412 50.74 -14.52 -11.75
CA LEU A 412 51.53 -15.20 -12.79
C LEU A 412 51.58 -16.72 -12.59
N VAL A 413 51.79 -17.17 -11.35
CA VAL A 413 51.83 -18.60 -11.01
C VAL A 413 50.48 -19.25 -11.27
N ARG A 414 49.38 -18.61 -10.82
CA ARG A 414 48.02 -19.12 -11.01
C ARG A 414 47.63 -19.17 -12.49
N GLU A 415 47.99 -18.15 -13.27
CA GLU A 415 47.73 -18.14 -14.71
C GLU A 415 48.53 -19.24 -15.43
N ALA A 416 49.82 -19.41 -15.07
CA ALA A 416 50.64 -20.47 -15.64
C ALA A 416 50.07 -21.87 -15.33
N GLU A 417 49.62 -22.10 -14.09
CA GLU A 417 48.96 -23.35 -13.69
C GLU A 417 47.62 -23.55 -14.40
N ALA A 418 46.82 -22.48 -14.58
CA ALA A 418 45.55 -22.51 -15.30
C ALA A 418 45.74 -22.82 -16.80
N ARG A 419 46.84 -22.35 -17.41
CA ARG A 419 47.25 -22.71 -18.78
C ARG A 419 47.99 -24.05 -18.87
N HIS A 420 47.95 -24.86 -17.80
CA HIS A 420 48.55 -26.19 -17.72
C HIS A 420 50.08 -26.20 -17.91
N CYS A 421 50.78 -25.12 -17.56
CA CYS A 421 52.24 -25.10 -17.58
C CYS A 421 52.80 -26.00 -16.48
N VAL A 422 53.77 -26.85 -16.81
CA VAL A 422 54.50 -27.66 -15.83
C VAL A 422 55.80 -26.93 -15.47
N PHE A 423 55.93 -26.52 -14.21
CA PHE A 423 57.11 -25.81 -13.73
C PHE A 423 57.37 -26.04 -12.24
N THR A 424 58.66 -26.00 -11.87
CA THR A 424 59.15 -25.98 -10.50
C THR A 424 59.74 -24.60 -10.20
N GLY A 425 59.72 -24.17 -8.93
CA GLY A 425 60.24 -22.85 -8.56
C GLY A 425 61.75 -22.76 -8.72
N ALA A 426 62.27 -21.55 -8.95
CA ALA A 426 63.70 -21.27 -8.98
C ALA A 426 64.41 -21.70 -7.68
N ASP A 427 65.72 -22.00 -7.79
CA ASP A 427 66.51 -22.46 -6.64
C ASP A 427 66.79 -21.32 -5.65
N ASP A 428 67.08 -20.13 -6.19
CA ASP A 428 67.32 -18.90 -5.45
C ASP A 428 66.53 -17.73 -6.05
N LEU A 429 66.06 -16.83 -5.19
CA LEU A 429 65.25 -15.65 -5.53
C LEU A 429 65.68 -14.47 -4.67
N THR A 430 66.06 -13.39 -5.34
CA THR A 430 66.29 -12.08 -4.73
C THR A 430 65.16 -11.12 -5.13
N ALA A 431 64.38 -10.68 -4.15
CA ALA A 431 63.36 -9.66 -4.36
C ALA A 431 63.97 -8.25 -4.31
N HIS A 432 63.62 -7.42 -5.28
CA HIS A 432 63.96 -6.00 -5.34
C HIS A 432 62.69 -5.16 -5.12
N PRO A 433 62.46 -4.65 -3.91
CA PRO A 433 61.24 -3.90 -3.58
C PRO A 433 60.96 -2.76 -4.56
N GLY A 434 59.74 -2.74 -5.12
CA GLY A 434 59.31 -1.74 -6.10
C GLY A 434 59.96 -1.87 -7.49
N ALA A 435 60.70 -2.95 -7.76
CA ALA A 435 61.37 -3.17 -9.04
C ALA A 435 61.06 -4.55 -9.66
N GLY A 436 61.06 -5.63 -8.87
CA GLY A 436 60.75 -6.99 -9.34
C GLY A 436 61.57 -8.06 -8.65
N VAL A 437 61.81 -9.19 -9.31
CA VAL A 437 62.59 -10.32 -8.80
C VAL A 437 63.70 -10.74 -9.76
N VAL A 438 64.80 -11.22 -9.18
CA VAL A 438 65.89 -11.89 -9.91
C VAL A 438 65.98 -13.30 -9.36
N ALA A 439 65.94 -14.30 -10.24
CA ALA A 439 65.91 -15.69 -9.85
C ALA A 439 66.95 -16.52 -10.62
N THR A 440 67.52 -17.51 -9.95
CA THR A 440 68.47 -18.46 -10.57
C THR A 440 67.76 -19.76 -10.90
N VAL A 441 67.74 -20.10 -12.19
CA VAL A 441 66.94 -21.20 -12.76
C VAL A 441 67.86 -22.20 -13.45
N ARG A 442 67.65 -23.51 -13.23
CA ARG A 442 68.46 -24.56 -13.87
C ARG A 442 68.12 -24.67 -15.36
N ASP A 443 69.10 -25.03 -16.18
CA ASP A 443 68.91 -25.12 -17.63
C ASP A 443 67.78 -26.09 -18.04
N GLU A 444 67.62 -27.19 -17.29
CA GLU A 444 66.51 -28.15 -17.46
C GLU A 444 65.11 -27.53 -17.29
N GLN A 445 64.99 -26.45 -16.50
CA GLN A 445 63.72 -25.76 -16.23
C GLN A 445 63.37 -24.72 -17.32
N LEU A 446 64.36 -24.27 -18.11
CA LEU A 446 64.22 -23.21 -19.10
C LEU A 446 63.47 -23.63 -20.37
N GLY A 447 63.16 -24.91 -20.54
CA GLY A 447 62.34 -25.41 -21.66
C GLY A 447 62.96 -25.08 -23.01
N ILE A 448 62.21 -24.38 -23.88
CA ILE A 448 62.68 -23.99 -25.22
C ILE A 448 63.87 -23.01 -25.20
N TRP A 449 64.15 -22.40 -24.04
CA TRP A 449 65.25 -21.46 -23.83
C TRP A 449 66.53 -22.11 -23.27
N SER A 450 66.52 -23.44 -23.08
CA SER A 450 67.72 -24.21 -22.72
C SER A 450 68.73 -24.20 -23.86
N GLN A 451 70.01 -24.09 -23.51
CA GLN A 451 71.13 -24.19 -24.46
C GLN A 451 71.96 -25.46 -24.24
N GLN A 452 71.40 -26.45 -23.55
CA GLN A 452 72.11 -27.67 -23.12
C GLN A 452 73.41 -27.35 -22.36
N GLN A 453 73.35 -26.34 -21.50
CA GLN A 453 74.49 -25.93 -20.66
C GLN A 453 74.30 -26.45 -19.24
N ALA A 454 75.39 -26.89 -18.60
CA ALA A 454 75.34 -27.43 -17.24
C ALA A 454 75.18 -26.37 -16.13
N LEU A 455 75.24 -25.07 -16.48
CA LEU A 455 75.22 -23.97 -15.51
C LEU A 455 73.80 -23.38 -15.35
N PRO A 456 73.40 -22.99 -14.12
CA PRO A 456 72.15 -22.28 -13.92
C PRO A 456 72.21 -20.86 -14.50
N ARG A 457 71.08 -20.37 -15.01
CA ARG A 457 70.97 -19.06 -15.68
C ARG A 457 70.10 -18.11 -14.86
N THR A 458 70.29 -16.82 -15.09
CA THR A 458 69.60 -15.77 -14.35
C THR A 458 68.34 -15.33 -15.11
N VAL A 459 67.18 -15.39 -14.45
CA VAL A 459 65.91 -14.85 -14.95
C VAL A 459 65.59 -13.58 -14.18
N VAL A 460 65.26 -12.51 -14.90
CA VAL A 460 64.87 -11.22 -14.30
C VAL A 460 63.43 -10.92 -14.70
N VAL A 461 62.57 -10.68 -13.72
CA VAL A 461 61.16 -10.30 -13.92
C VAL A 461 60.90 -8.99 -13.18
N GLY A 462 60.55 -7.92 -13.88
CA GLY A 462 60.32 -6.63 -13.23
C GLY A 462 60.11 -5.46 -14.17
N ASN A 463 60.15 -4.25 -13.62
CA ASN A 463 59.94 -3.01 -14.38
C ASN A 463 61.23 -2.50 -15.06
N ARG A 464 61.12 -1.41 -15.83
CA ARG A 464 62.25 -0.75 -16.53
C ARG A 464 63.43 -0.40 -15.62
N ARG A 465 63.16 -0.08 -14.35
CA ARG A 465 64.19 0.24 -13.34
C ARG A 465 65.03 -0.99 -13.01
N LEU A 466 64.40 -2.16 -12.87
CA LEU A 466 65.13 -3.42 -12.64
C LEU A 466 65.98 -3.79 -13.86
N MET A 467 65.42 -3.66 -15.07
CA MET A 467 66.16 -3.95 -16.31
C MET A 467 67.41 -3.08 -16.44
N SER A 468 67.26 -1.77 -16.21
CA SER A 468 68.38 -0.82 -16.24
C SER A 468 69.44 -1.14 -15.18
N ALA A 469 69.01 -1.53 -13.97
CA ALA A 469 69.92 -1.89 -12.88
C ALA A 469 70.73 -3.18 -13.16
N GLN A 470 70.15 -4.10 -13.93
CA GLN A 470 70.81 -5.35 -14.36
C GLN A 470 71.59 -5.19 -15.69
N GLY A 471 71.63 -3.98 -16.27
CA GLY A 471 72.31 -3.70 -17.53
C GLY A 471 71.61 -4.21 -18.78
N ILE A 472 70.35 -4.64 -18.66
CA ILE A 472 69.56 -5.22 -19.76
C ILE A 472 69.03 -4.10 -20.65
N ASN A 473 69.42 -4.10 -21.92
CA ASN A 473 68.94 -3.13 -22.89
C ASN A 473 67.55 -3.50 -23.41
N ILE A 474 66.63 -2.55 -23.47
CA ILE A 474 65.28 -2.75 -24.02
C ILE A 474 65.31 -2.34 -25.50
N PRO A 475 65.10 -3.27 -26.45
CA PRO A 475 65.03 -2.95 -27.87
C PRO A 475 63.94 -1.92 -28.18
N HIS A 476 64.18 -1.02 -29.14
CA HIS A 476 63.28 0.10 -29.43
C HIS A 476 61.88 -0.35 -29.91
N ASP A 477 61.80 -1.44 -30.67
CA ASP A 477 60.55 -2.05 -31.11
C ASP A 477 59.73 -2.61 -29.93
N LEU A 478 60.39 -3.27 -28.99
CA LEU A 478 59.77 -3.79 -27.79
C LEU A 478 59.38 -2.67 -26.81
N GLU A 479 60.20 -1.62 -26.68
CA GLU A 479 59.89 -0.44 -25.87
C GLU A 479 58.63 0.27 -26.39
N GLN A 480 58.46 0.37 -27.71
CA GLN A 480 57.23 0.91 -28.31
C GLN A 480 56.01 0.04 -27.97
N ARG A 481 56.12 -1.27 -28.13
CA ARG A 481 55.04 -2.24 -27.81
C ARG A 481 54.70 -2.27 -26.32
N VAL A 482 55.69 -2.14 -25.45
CA VAL A 482 55.50 -1.98 -24.00
C VAL A 482 54.79 -0.66 -23.70
N GLY A 483 55.18 0.43 -24.37
CA GLY A 483 54.47 1.70 -24.30
C GLY A 483 53.01 1.60 -24.74
N GLU A 484 52.71 0.79 -25.76
CA GLU A 484 51.33 0.49 -26.17
C GLU A 484 50.57 -0.26 -25.07
N LEU A 485 51.16 -1.26 -24.40
CA LEU A 485 50.53 -1.93 -23.25
C LEU A 485 50.26 -0.98 -22.07
N GLU A 486 51.19 -0.07 -21.80
CA GLU A 486 51.04 0.95 -20.75
C GLU A 486 49.94 1.96 -21.10
N GLN A 487 49.90 2.44 -22.35
CA GLN A 487 48.81 3.27 -22.88
C GLN A 487 47.47 2.54 -22.88
N GLN A 488 47.50 1.23 -22.87
CA GLN A 488 46.33 0.37 -22.76
C GLN A 488 45.91 0.10 -21.31
N GLY A 489 46.53 0.81 -20.35
CA GLY A 489 46.21 0.72 -18.93
C GLY A 489 46.75 -0.53 -18.23
N GLN A 490 47.68 -1.25 -18.86
CA GLN A 490 48.28 -2.46 -18.27
C GLN A 490 49.54 -2.10 -17.51
N SER A 491 49.72 -2.69 -16.33
CA SER A 491 51.00 -2.68 -15.62
C SER A 491 51.91 -3.72 -16.25
N VAL A 492 53.04 -3.30 -16.80
CA VAL A 492 53.90 -4.20 -17.58
C VAL A 492 55.04 -4.76 -16.75
N LEU A 493 55.22 -6.08 -16.82
CA LEU A 493 56.40 -6.78 -16.33
C LEU A 493 57.28 -7.20 -17.51
N LEU A 494 58.53 -6.79 -17.49
CA LEU A 494 59.54 -7.22 -18.44
C LEU A 494 60.17 -8.53 -17.95
N VAL A 495 60.36 -9.48 -18.86
CA VAL A 495 60.95 -10.79 -18.56
C VAL A 495 62.22 -10.94 -19.40
N ALA A 496 63.34 -11.14 -18.73
CA ALA A 496 64.64 -11.28 -19.35
C ALA A 496 65.36 -12.55 -18.87
N LEU A 497 66.17 -13.11 -19.76
CA LEU A 497 67.05 -14.22 -19.48
C LEU A 497 68.49 -13.74 -19.71
N GLU A 498 69.26 -13.69 -18.62
CA GLU A 498 70.58 -13.07 -18.52
C GLU A 498 70.57 -11.61 -18.97
N GLN A 499 71.14 -11.31 -20.15
CA GLN A 499 71.22 -9.98 -20.73
C GLN A 499 70.26 -9.80 -21.92
N THR A 500 69.42 -10.81 -22.19
CA THR A 500 68.49 -10.80 -23.33
C THR A 500 67.07 -10.63 -22.82
N LEU A 501 66.42 -9.54 -23.23
CA LEU A 501 65.02 -9.32 -22.95
C LEU A 501 64.16 -10.22 -23.84
N LEU A 502 63.35 -11.09 -23.23
CA LEU A 502 62.54 -12.09 -23.92
C LEU A 502 61.13 -11.60 -24.22
N GLY A 503 60.63 -10.61 -23.49
CA GLY A 503 59.32 -10.06 -23.71
C GLY A 503 58.77 -9.29 -22.52
N ALA A 504 57.46 -9.05 -22.58
CA ALA A 504 56.69 -8.31 -21.60
C ALA A 504 55.36 -9.00 -21.31
N ILE A 505 54.92 -8.98 -20.06
CA ILE A 505 53.63 -9.51 -19.61
C ILE A 505 52.83 -8.32 -19.06
N GLY A 506 51.71 -7.99 -19.70
CA GLY A 506 50.77 -7.01 -19.20
C GLY A 506 49.95 -7.59 -18.04
N LEU A 507 49.70 -6.78 -17.02
CA LEU A 507 48.79 -7.07 -15.92
C LEU A 507 47.67 -6.05 -15.93
N ARG A 508 46.42 -6.50 -15.83
CA ARG A 508 45.25 -5.63 -15.83
C ARG A 508 44.19 -6.11 -14.86
N ASP A 509 43.36 -5.19 -14.41
CA ASP A 509 42.15 -5.52 -13.66
C ASP A 509 41.11 -6.11 -14.62
N ALA A 510 40.64 -7.31 -14.32
CA ALA A 510 39.70 -8.02 -15.19
C ALA A 510 38.25 -7.65 -14.87
N ALA A 511 37.48 -7.31 -15.91
CA ALA A 511 36.04 -7.17 -15.81
C ALA A 511 35.41 -8.48 -15.32
N ARG A 512 34.33 -8.39 -14.53
CA ARG A 512 33.61 -9.58 -14.10
C ARG A 512 32.94 -10.25 -15.31
N SER A 513 32.92 -11.58 -15.31
CA SER A 513 32.34 -12.41 -16.37
C SER A 513 30.87 -12.11 -16.67
N GLU A 514 30.14 -11.66 -15.64
CA GLU A 514 28.71 -11.37 -15.68
C GLU A 514 28.38 -9.93 -16.11
N THR A 515 29.36 -9.02 -16.10
CA THR A 515 29.12 -7.57 -16.26
C THR A 515 28.44 -7.25 -17.59
N GLU A 516 28.94 -7.79 -18.70
CA GLU A 516 28.40 -7.52 -20.04
C GLU A 516 26.94 -7.98 -20.18
N ALA A 517 26.63 -9.17 -19.68
CA ALA A 517 25.26 -9.70 -19.69
C ALA A 517 24.31 -8.84 -18.85
N VAL A 518 24.76 -8.41 -17.66
CA VAL A 518 23.99 -7.56 -16.74
C VAL A 518 23.70 -6.19 -17.37
N LEU A 519 24.70 -5.54 -17.97
CA LEU A 519 24.52 -4.23 -18.62
C LEU A 519 23.51 -4.30 -19.77
N ARG A 520 23.57 -5.37 -20.58
CA ARG A 520 22.58 -5.61 -21.63
C ARG A 520 21.16 -5.76 -21.06
N GLU A 521 20.97 -6.55 -20.01
CA GLU A 521 19.66 -6.72 -19.38
C GLU A 521 19.14 -5.43 -18.73
N LEU A 522 20.02 -4.57 -18.19
CA LEU A 522 19.65 -3.26 -17.64
C LEU A 522 19.21 -2.28 -18.74
N ARG A 523 19.88 -2.30 -19.90
CA ARG A 523 19.44 -1.56 -21.10
C ARG A 523 18.06 -1.99 -21.55
N GLU A 524 17.81 -3.30 -21.67
CA GLU A 524 16.49 -3.86 -21.99
C GLU A 524 15.44 -3.52 -20.94
N ALA A 525 15.85 -3.47 -19.68
CA ALA A 525 15.04 -2.99 -18.57
C ALA A 525 14.89 -1.46 -18.56
N GLY A 526 15.29 -0.72 -19.60
CA GLY A 526 14.97 0.70 -19.79
C GLY A 526 15.90 1.68 -19.08
N ILE A 527 17.14 1.30 -18.77
CA ILE A 527 18.19 2.25 -18.40
C ILE A 527 18.71 2.93 -19.67
N ARG A 528 18.83 4.26 -19.64
CA ARG A 528 19.18 5.09 -20.78
C ARG A 528 20.66 5.41 -20.86
N GLN A 529 21.37 5.37 -19.74
CA GLN A 529 22.77 5.75 -19.67
C GLN A 529 23.51 4.97 -18.57
N PHE A 530 24.71 4.52 -18.91
CA PHE A 530 25.72 4.01 -17.99
C PHE A 530 26.87 4.98 -17.90
N VAL A 531 27.28 5.30 -16.67
CA VAL A 531 28.42 6.16 -16.39
C VAL A 531 29.40 5.38 -15.53
N MET A 532 30.70 5.46 -15.82
CA MET A 532 31.74 4.90 -14.98
C MET A 532 32.55 6.01 -14.32
N LEU A 533 32.68 5.95 -12.99
CA LEU A 533 33.55 6.82 -12.21
C LEU A 533 34.70 6.01 -11.65
N THR A 534 35.92 6.49 -11.76
CA THR A 534 37.09 5.78 -11.24
C THR A 534 38.22 6.73 -10.85
N GLY A 535 39.04 6.33 -9.89
CA GLY A 535 40.30 6.99 -9.55
C GLY A 535 41.47 6.55 -10.44
N ASP A 536 41.27 5.55 -11.29
CA ASP A 536 42.30 5.04 -12.19
C ASP A 536 42.61 6.00 -13.33
N ARG A 537 43.74 5.77 -14.00
CA ARG A 537 44.16 6.54 -15.18
C ARG A 537 43.12 6.47 -16.30
N ARG A 538 43.02 7.56 -17.05
CA ARG A 538 42.03 7.72 -18.11
C ARG A 538 42.07 6.61 -19.15
N GLU A 539 43.26 6.19 -19.58
CA GLU A 539 43.38 5.21 -20.66
C GLU A 539 42.87 3.81 -20.24
N ALA A 540 43.16 3.40 -19.00
CA ALA A 540 42.65 2.15 -18.43
C ALA A 540 41.11 2.18 -18.31
N ALA A 541 40.56 3.33 -17.91
CA ALA A 541 39.12 3.52 -17.76
C ALA A 541 38.40 3.49 -19.12
N VAL A 542 38.88 4.23 -20.11
CA VAL A 542 38.25 4.30 -21.46
C VAL A 542 38.19 2.92 -22.09
N ARG A 543 39.25 2.12 -21.99
CA ARG A 543 39.25 0.76 -22.53
C ARG A 543 38.19 -0.15 -21.89
N ILE A 544 38.07 -0.14 -20.56
CA ILE A 544 37.04 -0.95 -19.88
C ILE A 544 35.64 -0.48 -20.28
N ALA A 545 35.45 0.83 -20.44
CA ALA A 545 34.19 1.37 -20.90
C ALA A 545 33.84 0.94 -22.33
N GLU A 546 34.80 0.98 -23.25
CA GLU A 546 34.60 0.51 -24.63
C GLU A 546 34.29 -0.99 -24.68
N GLN A 547 35.00 -1.80 -23.89
CA GLN A 547 34.75 -3.24 -23.78
C GLN A 547 33.33 -3.55 -23.26
N LEU A 548 32.85 -2.78 -22.30
CA LEU A 548 31.57 -3.02 -21.62
C LEU A 548 30.40 -2.21 -22.21
N GLY A 549 30.65 -1.33 -23.17
CA GLY A 549 29.64 -0.45 -23.76
C GLY A 549 29.10 0.62 -22.80
N ILE A 550 29.97 1.25 -22.00
CA ILE A 550 29.61 2.34 -21.08
C ILE A 550 29.61 3.68 -21.84
N ASP A 551 28.59 4.52 -21.58
CA ASP A 551 28.32 5.73 -22.38
C ASP A 551 29.20 6.94 -21.99
N ASP A 552 29.51 7.11 -20.70
CA ASP A 552 30.34 8.21 -20.16
C ASP A 552 31.34 7.68 -19.14
N VAL A 553 32.56 8.24 -19.16
CA VAL A 553 33.67 7.82 -18.29
C VAL A 553 34.34 9.05 -17.71
N GLN A 554 34.47 9.06 -16.39
CA GLN A 554 35.26 10.04 -15.67
C GLN A 554 36.31 9.31 -14.83
N ALA A 555 37.57 9.61 -15.12
CA ALA A 555 38.74 8.95 -14.56
C ALA A 555 39.53 9.93 -13.69
N GLU A 556 40.50 9.42 -12.93
CA GLU A 556 41.39 10.21 -12.05
C GLU A 556 40.63 11.04 -11.00
N LEU A 557 39.46 10.54 -10.56
CA LEU A 557 38.60 11.22 -9.59
C LEU A 557 38.98 10.91 -8.14
N LEU A 558 38.94 11.93 -7.29
CA LEU A 558 38.93 11.76 -5.83
C LEU A 558 37.50 11.41 -5.35
N PRO A 559 37.33 10.83 -4.14
CA PRO A 559 36.02 10.51 -3.57
C PRO A 559 35.01 11.68 -3.60
N ALA A 560 35.46 12.89 -3.30
CA ALA A 560 34.61 14.09 -3.33
C ALA A 560 34.17 14.47 -4.75
N ASP A 561 35.03 14.24 -5.75
CA ASP A 561 34.72 14.52 -7.15
C ASP A 561 33.68 13.55 -7.71
N LYS A 562 33.69 12.29 -7.25
CA LYS A 562 32.64 11.31 -7.60
C LYS A 562 31.27 11.77 -7.13
N ALA A 563 31.16 12.24 -5.87
CA ALA A 563 29.91 12.75 -5.33
C ALA A 563 29.41 13.99 -6.08
N LYS A 564 30.31 14.94 -6.36
CA LYS A 564 29.99 16.14 -7.15
C LYS A 564 29.47 15.80 -8.55
N ARG A 565 30.06 14.82 -9.22
CA ARG A 565 29.60 14.36 -10.54
C ARG A 565 28.18 13.81 -10.50
N ILE A 566 27.83 13.10 -9.42
CA ILE A 566 26.45 12.62 -9.20
C ILE A 566 25.48 13.80 -8.98
N GLU A 567 25.86 14.82 -8.22
CA GLU A 567 25.05 16.03 -8.05
C GLU A 567 24.76 16.74 -9.38
N GLU A 568 25.77 16.86 -10.25
CA GLU A 568 25.62 17.44 -11.59
C GLU A 568 24.60 16.65 -12.45
N LEU A 569 24.71 15.32 -12.45
CA LEU A 569 23.77 14.46 -13.17
C LEU A 569 22.34 14.63 -12.64
N ILE A 570 22.16 14.67 -11.32
CA ILE A 570 20.85 14.89 -10.68
C ILE A 570 20.31 16.30 -11.02
N ALA A 571 21.17 17.33 -11.00
CA ALA A 571 20.79 18.71 -11.30
C ALA A 571 20.31 18.88 -12.76
N THR A 572 20.85 18.08 -13.69
CA THR A 572 20.39 18.04 -15.09
C THR A 572 19.11 17.23 -15.31
N GLY A 573 18.53 16.67 -14.23
CA GLY A 573 17.22 16.01 -14.24
C GLY A 573 17.26 14.48 -14.29
N HIS A 574 18.44 13.87 -14.29
CA HIS A 574 18.58 12.41 -14.27
C HIS A 574 18.22 11.83 -12.90
N ARG A 575 17.69 10.61 -12.89
CA ARG A 575 17.53 9.83 -11.66
C ARG A 575 18.62 8.78 -11.59
N VAL A 576 19.57 9.01 -10.71
CA VAL A 576 20.86 8.32 -10.70
C VAL A 576 20.88 7.23 -9.63
N ALA A 577 21.22 6.00 -10.01
CA ALA A 577 21.66 4.98 -9.08
C ALA A 577 23.19 4.87 -9.09
N MET A 578 23.84 4.88 -7.94
CA MET A 578 25.28 4.63 -7.80
C MET A 578 25.52 3.20 -7.34
N VAL A 579 26.40 2.47 -8.00
CA VAL A 579 26.83 1.11 -7.63
C VAL A 579 28.30 1.15 -7.24
N GLY A 580 28.64 0.69 -6.04
CA GLY A 580 30.02 0.71 -5.54
C GLY A 580 30.24 -0.31 -4.42
N ASP A 581 31.49 -0.68 -4.17
CA ASP A 581 31.92 -1.65 -3.14
C ASP A 581 32.84 -1.03 -2.07
N GLY A 582 33.37 0.17 -2.34
CA GLY A 582 34.42 0.77 -1.53
C GLY A 582 33.97 1.82 -0.50
N VAL A 583 34.76 1.95 0.56
CA VAL A 583 34.77 3.08 1.51
C VAL A 583 34.86 4.43 0.77
N ASN A 584 35.60 4.46 -0.34
CA ASN A 584 35.81 5.63 -1.18
C ASN A 584 34.53 6.10 -1.91
N ASP A 585 33.53 5.24 -2.03
CA ASP A 585 32.30 5.52 -2.75
C ASP A 585 31.14 5.86 -1.82
N ALA A 586 31.33 5.78 -0.49
CA ALA A 586 30.30 6.11 0.49
C ALA A 586 29.68 7.51 0.28
N PRO A 587 30.46 8.59 0.00
CA PRO A 587 29.88 9.91 -0.30
C PRO A 587 29.04 9.91 -1.58
N ALA A 588 29.50 9.20 -2.61
CA ALA A 588 28.80 9.07 -3.90
C ALA A 588 27.51 8.27 -3.77
N LEU A 589 27.54 7.14 -3.03
CA LEU A 589 26.38 6.30 -2.71
C LEU A 589 25.31 7.08 -1.94
N ALA A 590 25.70 7.88 -0.95
CA ALA A 590 24.77 8.68 -0.15
C ALA A 590 24.16 9.86 -0.93
N THR A 591 24.86 10.38 -1.94
CA THR A 591 24.42 11.52 -2.76
C THR A 591 23.46 11.10 -3.87
N ALA A 592 23.59 9.87 -4.37
CA ALA A 592 22.75 9.33 -5.43
C ALA A 592 21.26 9.31 -5.06
N THR A 593 20.39 9.26 -6.08
CA THR A 593 18.95 9.03 -5.86
C THR A 593 18.73 7.70 -5.15
N VAL A 594 19.55 6.70 -5.50
CA VAL A 594 19.65 5.40 -4.82
C VAL A 594 21.10 4.92 -4.79
N GLY A 595 21.63 4.63 -3.61
CA GLY A 595 22.92 3.96 -3.45
C GLY A 595 22.79 2.43 -3.41
N LEU A 596 23.56 1.71 -4.21
CA LEU A 596 23.66 0.26 -4.25
C LEU A 596 25.07 -0.15 -3.85
N ALA A 597 25.21 -0.69 -2.65
CA ALA A 597 26.48 -1.21 -2.16
C ALA A 597 26.64 -2.69 -2.55
N LEU A 598 27.85 -3.11 -2.92
CA LEU A 598 28.19 -4.52 -3.08
C LEU A 598 28.72 -5.06 -1.75
N GLY A 599 28.10 -6.12 -1.24
CA GLY A 599 28.47 -6.79 -0.01
C GLY A 599 29.65 -7.74 -0.23
N GLY A 600 30.83 -7.35 0.26
CA GLY A 600 32.08 -8.12 0.19
C GLY A 600 32.98 -7.93 1.41
N VAL A 601 34.10 -8.68 1.43
CA VAL A 601 35.11 -8.61 2.50
C VAL A 601 35.69 -7.19 2.61
N GLY A 602 35.45 -6.50 3.73
CA GLY A 602 35.97 -5.15 3.99
C GLY A 602 35.05 -4.00 3.58
N SER A 603 33.80 -4.28 3.21
CA SER A 603 32.82 -3.29 2.71
C SER A 603 31.89 -2.67 3.77
N ASP A 604 32.16 -2.86 5.06
CA ASP A 604 31.24 -2.48 6.15
C ASP A 604 30.76 -1.01 6.07
N LEU A 605 31.63 -0.08 5.66
CA LEU A 605 31.27 1.33 5.48
C LEU A 605 30.43 1.61 4.21
N ALA A 606 30.69 0.90 3.11
CA ALA A 606 29.91 1.01 1.88
C ALA A 606 28.51 0.41 2.08
N ALA A 607 28.44 -0.72 2.78
CA ALA A 607 27.21 -1.33 3.23
C ALA A 607 26.43 -0.42 4.18
N GLU A 608 27.07 0.43 5.00
CA GLU A 608 26.42 1.48 5.81
C GLU A 608 25.95 2.71 5.01
N ALA A 609 26.62 3.06 3.91
CA ALA A 609 26.26 4.22 3.09
C ALA A 609 25.18 3.94 2.03
N GLY A 610 25.12 2.74 1.47
CA GLY A 610 24.15 2.37 0.42
C GLY A 610 22.71 2.23 0.92
N ASP A 611 21.71 2.52 0.08
CA ASP A 611 20.30 2.27 0.37
C ASP A 611 19.91 0.79 0.23
N LEU A 612 20.62 0.07 -0.65
CA LEU A 612 20.51 -1.38 -0.89
C LEU A 612 21.90 -2.01 -0.85
N VAL A 613 21.97 -3.29 -0.45
CA VAL A 613 23.20 -4.08 -0.41
C VAL A 613 23.00 -5.38 -1.18
N LEU A 614 23.91 -5.69 -2.10
CA LEU A 614 23.89 -6.90 -2.95
C LEU A 614 24.90 -7.92 -2.42
N MET A 615 24.45 -9.10 -2.00
CA MET A 615 25.32 -10.18 -1.47
C MET A 615 25.72 -11.18 -2.55
N GLY A 616 26.92 -11.76 -2.46
CA GLY A 616 27.40 -12.81 -3.38
C GLY A 616 27.98 -12.27 -4.70
N ASP A 617 27.68 -12.91 -5.84
CA ASP A 617 27.98 -12.42 -7.20
C ASP A 617 27.21 -11.12 -7.48
N PRO A 618 27.79 -9.94 -7.26
CA PRO A 618 27.01 -8.82 -6.75
C PRO A 618 26.27 -8.07 -7.87
N LEU A 619 26.63 -8.26 -9.14
CA LEU A 619 25.96 -7.60 -10.28
C LEU A 619 24.79 -8.40 -10.85
N ARG A 620 24.77 -9.74 -10.71
CA ARG A 620 23.71 -10.59 -11.29
C ARG A 620 22.30 -10.25 -10.80
N PRO A 621 22.06 -9.90 -9.52
CA PRO A 621 20.72 -9.56 -9.04
C PRO A 621 20.21 -8.20 -9.56
N LEU A 622 21.09 -7.33 -10.07
CA LEU A 622 20.79 -5.93 -10.36
C LEU A 622 19.66 -5.73 -11.40
N PRO A 623 19.62 -6.44 -12.55
CA PRO A 623 18.49 -6.33 -13.49
C PRO A 623 17.18 -6.80 -12.89
N GLY A 624 17.20 -7.91 -12.13
CA GLY A 624 16.03 -8.45 -11.44
C GLY A 624 15.48 -7.49 -10.40
N LEU A 625 16.36 -6.87 -9.61
CA LEU A 625 16.04 -5.84 -8.63
C LEU A 625 15.39 -4.61 -9.29
N LEU A 626 15.94 -4.09 -10.39
CA LEU A 626 15.35 -2.97 -11.12
C LEU A 626 13.96 -3.32 -11.64
N ARG A 627 13.78 -4.48 -12.27
CA ARG A 627 12.47 -4.93 -12.79
C ARG A 627 11.45 -5.10 -11.66
N LEU A 628 11.85 -5.71 -10.54
CA LEU A 628 11.00 -5.86 -9.37
C LEU A 628 10.59 -4.49 -8.80
N SER A 629 11.52 -3.54 -8.68
CA SER A 629 11.25 -2.21 -8.14
C SER A 629 10.18 -1.47 -8.97
N ARG A 630 10.25 -1.57 -10.31
CA ARG A 630 9.24 -1.04 -11.23
C ARG A 630 7.89 -1.73 -11.08
N GLN A 631 7.89 -3.06 -10.98
CA GLN A 631 6.68 -3.83 -10.75
C GLN A 631 6.04 -3.54 -9.39
N LEU A 632 6.84 -3.32 -8.34
CA LEU A 632 6.37 -2.89 -7.03
C LEU A 632 5.58 -1.59 -7.14
N VAL A 633 6.15 -0.55 -7.77
CA VAL A 633 5.46 0.74 -7.94
C VAL A 633 4.18 0.58 -8.74
N LEU A 634 4.19 -0.24 -9.79
CA LEU A 634 3.03 -0.52 -10.62
C LEU A 634 1.93 -1.28 -9.86
N VAL A 635 2.28 -2.27 -9.05
CA VAL A 635 1.36 -3.00 -8.17
C VAL A 635 0.76 -2.08 -7.11
N ILE A 636 1.56 -1.19 -6.51
CA ILE A 636 1.07 -0.18 -5.57
C ILE A 636 0.05 0.73 -6.28
N ARG A 637 0.38 1.25 -7.46
CA ARG A 637 -0.53 2.10 -8.25
C ARG A 637 -1.83 1.37 -8.61
N GLN A 638 -1.76 0.13 -9.11
CA GLN A 638 -2.96 -0.68 -9.37
C GLN A 638 -3.82 -0.84 -8.11
N SER A 639 -3.18 -1.15 -6.98
CA SER A 639 -3.87 -1.33 -5.70
C SER A 639 -4.58 -0.07 -5.23
N ILE A 640 -3.95 1.09 -5.37
CA ILE A 640 -4.52 2.38 -4.98
C ILE A 640 -5.62 2.80 -5.95
N PHE A 641 -5.34 2.86 -7.25
CA PHE A 641 -6.24 3.51 -8.21
C PHE A 641 -7.35 2.60 -8.72
N VAL A 642 -7.05 1.33 -8.99
CA VAL A 642 -8.04 0.39 -9.53
C VAL A 642 -8.85 -0.22 -8.40
N PHE A 643 -8.19 -0.82 -7.41
CA PHE A 643 -8.89 -1.52 -6.36
C PHE A 643 -9.40 -0.57 -5.27
N ALA A 644 -8.55 0.23 -4.63
CA ALA A 644 -9.00 1.07 -3.52
C ALA A 644 -9.96 2.19 -3.97
N PHE A 645 -9.57 3.06 -4.91
CA PHE A 645 -10.43 4.15 -5.36
C PHE A 645 -11.47 3.71 -6.38
N GLY A 646 -11.06 2.95 -7.41
CA GLY A 646 -11.93 2.54 -8.51
C GLY A 646 -13.13 1.71 -8.03
N MET A 647 -12.88 0.64 -7.26
CA MET A 647 -13.97 -0.18 -6.72
C MET A 647 -14.83 0.64 -5.75
N ASN A 648 -14.25 1.35 -4.78
CA ASN A 648 -15.05 2.15 -3.83
C ASN A 648 -15.93 3.18 -4.54
N ALA A 649 -15.45 3.84 -5.59
CA ALA A 649 -16.25 4.76 -6.39
C ALA A 649 -17.45 4.06 -7.06
N VAL A 650 -17.23 2.90 -7.67
CA VAL A 650 -18.32 2.07 -8.24
C VAL A 650 -19.31 1.67 -7.15
N GLY A 651 -18.82 1.16 -6.02
CA GLY A 651 -19.63 0.77 -4.87
C GLY A 651 -20.46 1.93 -4.32
N MET A 652 -19.89 3.12 -4.18
CA MET A 652 -20.60 4.32 -3.72
C MET A 652 -21.71 4.73 -4.70
N VAL A 653 -21.44 4.67 -6.02
CA VAL A 653 -22.48 4.96 -7.03
C VAL A 653 -23.62 3.95 -6.90
N LEU A 654 -23.32 2.65 -6.91
CA LEU A 654 -24.32 1.59 -6.77
C LEU A 654 -25.11 1.71 -5.46
N GLY A 655 -24.44 2.04 -4.36
CA GLY A 655 -25.06 2.25 -3.04
C GLY A 655 -25.95 3.49 -3.03
N SER A 656 -25.50 4.59 -3.61
CA SER A 656 -26.26 5.84 -3.70
C SER A 656 -27.55 5.68 -4.54
N LEU A 657 -27.50 4.85 -5.58
CA LEU A 657 -28.66 4.48 -6.40
C LEU A 657 -29.58 3.46 -5.73
N GLY A 658 -29.22 2.95 -4.55
CA GLY A 658 -29.98 1.91 -3.83
C GLY A 658 -29.92 0.53 -4.48
N TRP A 659 -29.01 0.29 -5.42
CA TRP A 659 -28.87 -1.02 -6.10
C TRP A 659 -28.17 -2.06 -5.23
N ILE A 660 -27.40 -1.62 -4.23
CA ILE A 660 -26.80 -2.48 -3.22
C ILE A 660 -27.19 -2.03 -1.82
N ASN A 661 -27.55 -2.99 -0.98
CA ASN A 661 -27.81 -2.75 0.44
C ASN A 661 -26.49 -2.74 1.24
N PRO A 662 -26.49 -2.32 2.53
CA PRO A 662 -25.25 -2.18 3.29
C PRO A 662 -24.48 -3.49 3.48
N ALA A 663 -25.16 -4.64 3.47
CA ALA A 663 -24.53 -5.95 3.53
C ALA A 663 -23.72 -6.26 2.27
N VAL A 664 -24.31 -6.06 1.09
CA VAL A 664 -23.64 -6.24 -0.21
C VAL A 664 -22.51 -5.22 -0.36
N ALA A 665 -22.70 -3.99 0.12
CA ALA A 665 -21.66 -2.96 0.19
C ALA A 665 -20.44 -3.41 1.01
N ALA A 666 -20.65 -4.03 2.18
CA ALA A 666 -19.56 -4.58 3.00
C ALA A 666 -18.80 -5.70 2.28
N VAL A 667 -19.52 -6.65 1.65
CA VAL A 667 -18.88 -7.73 0.88
C VAL A 667 -18.08 -7.17 -0.30
N PHE A 668 -18.66 -6.21 -1.03
CA PHE A 668 -18.00 -5.59 -2.17
C PHE A 668 -16.71 -4.86 -1.76
N HIS A 669 -16.73 -4.20 -0.61
CA HIS A 669 -15.56 -3.58 0.00
C HIS A 669 -14.46 -4.62 0.32
N GLU A 670 -14.81 -5.72 0.99
CA GLU A 670 -13.84 -6.78 1.31
C GLU A 670 -13.23 -7.43 0.06
N ILE A 671 -14.01 -7.60 -1.02
CA ILE A 671 -13.48 -8.08 -2.30
C ILE A 671 -12.38 -7.14 -2.82
N SER A 672 -12.53 -5.82 -2.65
CA SER A 672 -11.49 -4.85 -3.01
C SER A 672 -10.23 -5.01 -2.16
N SER A 673 -10.38 -5.15 -0.83
CA SER A 673 -9.26 -5.38 0.10
C SER A 673 -8.51 -6.66 -0.24
N LEU A 674 -9.24 -7.74 -0.53
CA LEU A 674 -8.66 -9.01 -0.97
C LEU A 674 -7.94 -8.88 -2.33
N ALA A 675 -8.53 -8.14 -3.28
CA ALA A 675 -7.91 -7.90 -4.58
C ALA A 675 -6.57 -7.17 -4.45
N VAL A 676 -6.48 -6.16 -3.57
CA VAL A 676 -5.21 -5.48 -3.24
C VAL A 676 -4.18 -6.46 -2.71
N MET A 677 -4.57 -7.34 -1.79
CA MET A 677 -3.66 -8.30 -1.18
C MET A 677 -3.16 -9.35 -2.17
N LEU A 678 -4.05 -9.92 -2.98
CA LEU A 678 -3.71 -10.85 -4.06
C LEU A 678 -2.83 -10.17 -5.12
N ASN A 679 -3.10 -8.90 -5.42
CA ASN A 679 -2.28 -8.07 -6.30
C ASN A 679 -0.86 -7.93 -5.76
N ALA A 680 -0.70 -7.60 -4.47
CA ALA A 680 0.60 -7.53 -3.81
C ALA A 680 1.36 -8.87 -3.80
N MET A 681 0.68 -9.98 -3.49
CA MET A 681 1.30 -11.30 -3.40
C MET A 681 1.92 -11.80 -4.71
N ARG A 682 1.54 -11.25 -5.87
CA ARG A 682 2.19 -11.63 -7.15
C ARG A 682 3.70 -11.36 -7.16
N LEU A 683 4.16 -10.39 -6.35
CA LEU A 683 5.58 -10.06 -6.21
C LEU A 683 6.37 -11.19 -5.55
N LEU A 684 5.73 -12.06 -4.74
CA LEU A 684 6.39 -13.25 -4.14
C LEU A 684 6.79 -14.30 -5.19
N TRP A 685 6.13 -14.31 -6.35
CA TRP A 685 6.39 -15.24 -7.45
C TRP A 685 6.89 -14.54 -8.70
N PHE A 686 7.53 -13.38 -8.54
CA PHE A 686 7.95 -12.49 -9.62
C PHE A 686 8.62 -13.23 -10.80
N GLY A 687 9.59 -14.10 -10.53
CA GLY A 687 10.32 -14.87 -11.56
C GLY A 687 9.48 -15.84 -12.40
N ARG A 688 8.30 -16.26 -11.93
CA ARG A 688 7.39 -17.18 -12.67
C ARG A 688 6.10 -16.51 -13.12
N TRP A 689 5.76 -15.35 -12.56
CA TRP A 689 4.48 -14.70 -12.77
C TRP A 689 4.29 -14.23 -14.23
N HIS A 690 5.35 -13.70 -14.84
CA HIS A 690 5.31 -13.21 -16.23
C HIS A 690 5.08 -14.30 -17.28
N GLU A 691 5.34 -15.56 -16.95
CA GLU A 691 5.08 -16.69 -17.86
C GLU A 691 3.61 -17.13 -17.86
N THR A 692 2.82 -16.70 -16.87
CA THR A 692 1.42 -17.08 -16.73
C THR A 692 0.49 -16.25 -17.61
N ARG A 693 -0.65 -16.83 -18.06
CA ARG A 693 -1.70 -16.09 -18.79
C ARG A 693 -2.24 -14.90 -17.98
N LEU A 694 -2.33 -15.05 -16.65
CA LEU A 694 -2.76 -14.00 -15.74
C LEU A 694 -1.73 -12.86 -15.64
N GLY A 695 -0.44 -13.16 -15.69
CA GLY A 695 0.63 -12.15 -15.75
C GLY A 695 0.54 -11.24 -16.96
N ARG A 696 0.22 -11.80 -18.14
CA ARG A 696 0.00 -11.01 -19.36
C ARG A 696 -1.24 -10.11 -19.27
N LEU A 697 -2.33 -10.60 -18.69
CA LEU A 697 -3.55 -9.80 -18.48
C LEU A 697 -3.36 -8.66 -17.45
N SER A 698 -2.54 -8.92 -16.42
CA SER A 698 -2.13 -7.95 -15.41
C SER A 698 -1.44 -6.73 -16.02
N ASN A 699 -0.57 -6.93 -17.02
CA ASN A 699 0.11 -5.81 -17.70
C ASN A 699 -0.89 -4.91 -18.43
N SER A 700 -1.99 -5.43 -18.98
CA SER A 700 -3.05 -4.60 -19.56
C SER A 700 -3.76 -3.71 -18.53
N THR A 701 -3.98 -4.22 -17.30
CA THR A 701 -4.52 -3.40 -16.20
C THR A 701 -3.54 -2.35 -15.68
N ALA A 702 -2.24 -2.54 -15.93
CA ALA A 702 -1.22 -1.56 -15.58
C ALA A 702 -1.33 -0.29 -16.42
N ASN A 703 -1.58 -0.43 -17.71
CA ASN A 703 -1.79 0.72 -18.61
C ASN A 703 -3.01 1.54 -18.17
N VAL A 704 -4.07 0.87 -17.71
CA VAL A 704 -5.24 1.55 -17.14
C VAL A 704 -4.88 2.28 -15.84
N ALA A 705 -4.12 1.64 -14.95
CA ALA A 705 -3.67 2.26 -13.70
C ALA A 705 -2.76 3.48 -13.96
N GLU A 706 -1.85 3.41 -14.93
CA GLU A 706 -1.00 4.55 -15.33
C GLU A 706 -1.81 5.68 -15.96
N TRP A 707 -2.75 5.35 -16.84
CA TRP A 707 -3.68 6.34 -17.39
C TRP A 707 -4.49 7.03 -16.29
N LEU A 708 -5.02 6.26 -15.31
CA LEU A 708 -5.73 6.79 -14.15
C LEU A 708 -4.82 7.70 -13.31
N VAL A 709 -3.56 7.32 -13.09
CA VAL A 709 -2.59 8.15 -12.36
C VAL A 709 -2.34 9.48 -13.07
N GLU A 710 -2.17 9.44 -14.39
CA GLU A 710 -1.78 10.61 -15.18
C GLU A 710 -2.95 11.60 -15.35
N LYS A 711 -4.14 11.07 -15.68
CA LYS A 711 -5.37 11.86 -15.93
C LYS A 711 -6.16 12.18 -14.67
N LEU A 712 -6.26 11.24 -13.74
CA LEU A 712 -7.15 11.27 -12.59
C LEU A 712 -6.37 11.23 -11.26
N SER A 713 -5.13 11.72 -11.24
CA SER A 713 -4.38 11.97 -10.00
C SER A 713 -5.30 12.66 -8.98
N PRO A 714 -5.74 11.98 -7.91
CA PRO A 714 -6.70 12.54 -6.99
C PRO A 714 -6.11 13.74 -6.27
N THR A 715 -4.79 13.80 -6.11
CA THR A 715 -4.08 15.01 -5.68
C THR A 715 -4.28 16.17 -6.66
N LYS A 716 -4.06 15.99 -7.97
CA LYS A 716 -4.27 17.08 -8.94
C LYS A 716 -5.74 17.51 -9.01
N LEU A 717 -6.66 16.56 -8.95
CA LEU A 717 -8.10 16.83 -8.98
C LEU A 717 -8.59 17.51 -7.70
N VAL A 718 -8.18 17.04 -6.53
CA VAL A 718 -8.58 17.61 -5.23
C VAL A 718 -7.94 18.98 -5.05
N PHE A 719 -6.65 19.17 -5.33
CA PHE A 719 -6.03 20.50 -5.25
C PHE A 719 -6.60 21.45 -6.30
N GLY A 720 -6.78 21.00 -7.54
CA GLY A 720 -7.44 21.80 -8.57
C GLY A 720 -8.88 22.17 -8.18
N PHE A 721 -9.64 21.25 -7.59
CA PHE A 721 -10.99 21.54 -7.09
C PHE A 721 -10.98 22.50 -5.90
N LEU A 722 -10.07 22.33 -4.94
CA LEU A 722 -9.93 23.22 -3.79
C LEU A 722 -9.54 24.64 -4.20
N ASP A 723 -8.68 24.79 -5.21
CA ASP A 723 -8.33 26.10 -5.77
C ASP A 723 -9.56 26.80 -6.39
N HIS A 724 -10.50 26.03 -6.92
CA HIS A 724 -11.74 26.55 -7.54
C HIS A 724 -12.97 26.49 -6.61
N TRP A 725 -12.82 25.95 -5.40
CA TRP A 725 -13.89 25.80 -4.41
C TRP A 725 -14.57 27.14 -4.05
N PRO A 726 -13.85 28.27 -3.89
CA PRO A 726 -14.49 29.56 -3.64
C PRO A 726 -15.44 29.96 -4.78
N THR A 727 -15.09 29.63 -6.01
CA THR A 727 -15.89 29.91 -7.20
C THR A 727 -17.14 29.03 -7.24
N LEU A 728 -17.00 27.73 -6.98
CA LEU A 728 -18.12 26.81 -6.88
C LEU A 728 -19.10 27.22 -5.79
N VAL A 729 -18.62 27.51 -4.58
CA VAL A 729 -19.48 27.97 -3.47
C VAL A 729 -20.21 29.26 -3.85
N ARG A 730 -19.53 30.26 -4.44
CA ARG A 730 -20.18 31.49 -4.91
C ARG A 730 -21.26 31.21 -5.94
N THR A 731 -21.00 30.28 -6.86
CA THR A 731 -21.96 29.91 -7.92
C THR A 731 -23.15 29.18 -7.34
N THR A 732 -22.95 28.21 -6.44
CA THR A 732 -24.03 27.49 -5.75
C THR A 732 -24.87 28.43 -4.88
N VAL A 733 -24.23 29.35 -4.15
CA VAL A 733 -24.94 30.38 -3.37
C VAL A 733 -25.73 31.32 -4.28
N ALA A 734 -25.17 31.71 -5.43
CA ALA A 734 -25.88 32.53 -6.41
C ALA A 734 -27.08 31.79 -7.02
N VAL A 735 -26.92 30.53 -7.42
CA VAL A 735 -28.00 29.68 -7.96
C VAL A 735 -29.08 29.46 -6.91
N PHE A 736 -28.70 29.14 -5.67
CA PHE A 736 -29.65 29.00 -4.57
C PHE A 736 -30.35 30.31 -4.26
N GLY A 737 -29.63 31.44 -4.33
CA GLY A 737 -30.21 32.78 -4.18
C GLY A 737 -31.21 33.12 -5.27
N VAL A 738 -30.93 32.79 -6.53
CA VAL A 738 -31.85 32.96 -7.66
C VAL A 738 -33.07 32.06 -7.51
N TRP A 739 -32.87 30.77 -7.21
CA TRP A 739 -33.95 29.82 -6.96
C TRP A 739 -34.84 30.28 -5.80
N TRP A 740 -34.22 30.75 -4.71
CA TRP A 740 -34.89 31.32 -3.56
C TRP A 740 -35.72 32.55 -3.93
N CYS A 741 -35.17 33.48 -4.72
CA CYS A 741 -35.91 34.66 -5.19
C CYS A 741 -37.10 34.27 -6.10
N CYS A 742 -36.91 33.31 -7.00
CA CYS A 742 -37.95 32.82 -7.89
C CYS A 742 -39.06 32.05 -7.15
N SER A 743 -38.73 31.36 -6.05
CA SER A 743 -39.72 30.64 -5.22
C SER A 743 -40.76 31.56 -4.55
N GLY A 744 -40.46 32.87 -4.50
CA GLY A 744 -41.38 33.91 -4.01
C GLY A 744 -42.43 34.35 -5.02
N ILE A 745 -42.41 33.87 -6.26
CA ILE A 745 -43.35 34.32 -7.29
C ILE A 745 -44.72 33.63 -7.09
N VAL A 746 -45.77 34.44 -7.00
CA VAL A 746 -47.17 34.01 -6.87
C VAL A 746 -47.98 34.60 -8.01
N LEU A 747 -48.66 33.74 -8.75
CA LEU A 747 -49.66 34.11 -9.75
C LEU A 747 -51.06 33.94 -9.14
N LEU A 748 -51.88 34.98 -9.22
CA LEU A 748 -53.29 34.97 -8.86
C LEU A 748 -54.14 35.08 -10.13
N SER A 749 -55.13 34.19 -10.27
CA SER A 749 -56.09 34.22 -11.38
C SER A 749 -57.08 35.38 -11.24
N GLU A 750 -57.83 35.67 -12.31
CA GLU A 750 -58.78 36.80 -12.36
C GLU A 750 -59.91 36.73 -11.32
N ASP A 751 -60.24 35.53 -10.85
CA ASP A 751 -61.26 35.24 -9.83
C ASP A 751 -60.71 35.15 -8.39
N GLU A 752 -59.39 35.25 -8.23
CA GLU A 752 -58.68 35.14 -6.95
C GLU A 752 -58.25 36.51 -6.41
N GLN A 753 -58.43 36.67 -5.10
CA GLN A 753 -57.73 37.69 -4.33
C GLN A 753 -56.96 37.02 -3.21
N ALA A 754 -55.87 37.64 -2.78
CA ALA A 754 -55.06 37.10 -1.70
C ALA A 754 -54.81 38.13 -0.60
N VAL A 755 -54.91 37.68 0.65
CA VAL A 755 -54.59 38.47 1.82
C VAL A 755 -53.15 38.17 2.22
N VAL A 756 -52.32 39.21 2.29
CA VAL A 756 -50.91 39.12 2.68
C VAL A 756 -50.78 39.45 4.15
N THR A 757 -50.13 38.55 4.89
CA THR A 757 -49.78 38.75 6.30
C THR A 757 -48.28 38.67 6.48
N ARG A 758 -47.69 39.69 7.10
CA ARG A 758 -46.26 39.75 7.44
C ARG A 758 -46.10 39.72 8.94
N LEU A 759 -45.31 38.76 9.44
CA LEU A 759 -45.08 38.56 10.88
C LEU A 759 -46.40 38.52 11.69
N GLY A 760 -47.44 37.91 11.10
CA GLY A 760 -48.77 37.79 11.69
C GLY A 760 -49.67 39.04 11.61
N ARG A 761 -49.21 40.15 11.02
CA ARG A 761 -50.02 41.37 10.80
C ARG A 761 -50.49 41.47 9.35
N PHE A 762 -51.70 41.99 9.15
CA PHE A 762 -52.21 42.29 7.82
C PHE A 762 -51.40 43.42 7.17
N GLU A 763 -50.97 43.21 5.92
CA GLU A 763 -50.26 44.23 5.15
C GLU A 763 -51.16 44.79 4.04
N THR A 764 -51.61 43.93 3.12
CA THR A 764 -52.36 44.33 1.93
C THR A 764 -53.17 43.17 1.34
N THR A 765 -54.10 43.50 0.44
CA THR A 765 -54.82 42.57 -0.44
C THR A 765 -54.25 42.66 -1.85
N LEU A 766 -53.97 41.51 -2.45
CA LEU A 766 -53.47 41.39 -3.82
C LEU A 766 -54.62 41.05 -4.76
N SER A 767 -54.68 41.74 -5.90
CA SER A 767 -55.57 41.45 -7.02
C SER A 767 -54.93 40.49 -8.02
N ALA A 768 -55.66 40.06 -9.04
CA ALA A 768 -55.14 39.23 -10.13
C ALA A 768 -53.82 39.75 -10.71
N GLY A 769 -52.92 38.84 -11.07
CA GLY A 769 -51.61 39.14 -11.64
C GLY A 769 -50.43 38.52 -10.91
N TRP A 770 -49.22 38.93 -11.31
CA TRP A 770 -47.96 38.44 -10.77
C TRP A 770 -47.55 39.25 -9.54
N HIS A 771 -47.27 38.54 -8.45
CA HIS A 771 -46.83 39.14 -7.19
C HIS A 771 -45.61 38.40 -6.65
N TRP A 772 -44.82 39.09 -5.84
CA TRP A 772 -43.64 38.52 -5.20
C TRP A 772 -43.80 38.55 -3.68
N ARG A 773 -43.55 37.41 -3.04
CA ARG A 773 -43.74 37.19 -1.61
C ARG A 773 -42.43 36.96 -0.88
N TRP A 774 -42.41 37.32 0.41
CA TRP A 774 -41.27 37.00 1.28
C TRP A 774 -41.21 35.50 1.63
N PRO A 775 -40.06 35.01 2.13
CA PRO A 775 -39.88 33.60 2.45
C PRO A 775 -40.92 33.02 3.41
N ASN A 776 -41.17 31.71 3.23
CA ASN A 776 -42.05 30.92 4.10
C ASN A 776 -41.69 31.14 5.59
N GLY A 777 -42.65 31.64 6.37
CA GLY A 777 -42.51 31.94 7.79
C GLY A 777 -42.54 33.42 8.14
N LEU A 778 -42.08 34.31 7.24
CA LEU A 778 -42.12 35.78 7.44
C LEU A 778 -43.37 36.41 6.82
N GLU A 779 -43.80 35.89 5.66
CA GLU A 779 -45.02 36.32 4.98
C GLU A 779 -45.88 35.12 4.60
N ARG A 780 -47.17 35.21 4.90
CA ARG A 780 -48.16 34.18 4.58
C ARG A 780 -49.23 34.81 3.71
N ILE A 781 -49.46 34.20 2.55
CA ILE A 781 -50.48 34.61 1.58
C ILE A 781 -51.63 33.62 1.67
N ARG A 782 -52.82 34.10 2.03
CA ARG A 782 -54.07 33.33 2.01
C ARG A 782 -54.86 33.73 0.78
N ARG A 783 -55.06 32.79 -0.16
CA ARG A 783 -55.78 33.01 -1.41
C ARG A 783 -57.23 32.60 -1.23
N GLU A 784 -58.15 33.39 -1.76
CA GLU A 784 -59.58 33.11 -1.73
C GLU A 784 -60.20 33.53 -3.07
N ARG A 785 -61.17 32.73 -3.55
CA ARG A 785 -61.96 33.05 -4.74
C ARG A 785 -63.15 33.91 -4.34
N VAL A 786 -63.16 35.15 -4.81
CA VAL A 786 -64.15 36.16 -4.39
C VAL A 786 -65.43 36.06 -5.22
N GLY A 787 -65.30 35.58 -6.46
CA GLY A 787 -66.43 35.37 -7.37
C GLY A 787 -67.22 34.09 -7.14
N GLU A 788 -66.73 33.15 -6.33
CA GLU A 788 -67.38 31.86 -6.12
C GLU A 788 -68.56 31.97 -5.15
N VAL A 789 -69.74 31.49 -5.55
CA VAL A 789 -70.87 31.31 -4.62
C VAL A 789 -70.60 30.06 -3.80
N ARG A 790 -70.47 30.21 -2.50
CA ARG A 790 -70.31 29.10 -1.56
C ARG A 790 -71.65 28.76 -0.95
N ALA A 791 -71.84 27.48 -0.65
CA ALA A 791 -73.03 26.95 -0.03
C ALA A 791 -72.64 26.27 1.27
N VAL A 792 -73.32 26.63 2.36
CA VAL A 792 -73.23 25.91 3.63
C VAL A 792 -74.56 25.23 3.84
N GLN A 793 -74.54 23.90 3.80
CA GLN A 793 -75.70 23.10 4.16
C GLN A 793 -75.99 23.30 5.65
N ILE A 794 -77.23 23.64 5.95
CA ILE A 794 -77.79 23.81 7.27
C ILE A 794 -78.67 22.60 7.54
N GLY A 795 -78.33 21.88 8.58
CA GLY A 795 -79.05 20.69 9.02
C GLY A 795 -78.47 20.33 10.36
N PHE A 796 -79.33 19.97 11.30
CA PHE A 796 -78.91 19.73 12.67
C PHE A 796 -77.91 18.57 12.73
N ARG A 797 -76.66 18.96 13.03
CA ARG A 797 -75.41 18.19 13.13
C ARG A 797 -75.22 17.05 12.12
N SER A 798 -74.26 17.27 11.23
CA SER A 798 -73.70 16.25 10.38
C SER A 798 -72.26 15.92 10.78
N ALA A 799 -71.91 14.65 10.96
CA ALA A 799 -70.54 14.24 11.26
C ALA A 799 -69.69 14.26 9.97
N PRO A 800 -68.46 14.81 9.98
CA PRO A 800 -67.61 14.79 8.80
C PRO A 800 -67.25 13.34 8.45
N THR A 801 -67.58 12.91 7.24
CA THR A 801 -67.15 11.61 6.72
C THR A 801 -65.62 11.61 6.62
N PRO A 802 -64.89 10.66 7.24
CA PRO A 802 -63.44 10.63 7.11
C PRO A 802 -63.05 10.45 5.64
N LEU A 803 -62.35 11.44 5.09
CA LEU A 803 -61.81 11.42 3.72
C LEU A 803 -61.00 10.14 3.50
N LYS A 804 -61.54 9.19 2.72
CA LYS A 804 -60.74 8.12 2.12
C LYS A 804 -59.91 8.73 1.00
N SER A 805 -58.63 8.99 1.27
CA SER A 805 -57.65 9.26 0.23
C SER A 805 -57.20 7.97 -0.46
N ASP A 806 -57.03 8.08 -1.77
CA ASP A 806 -56.27 7.20 -2.68
C ASP A 806 -56.96 5.91 -3.19
N GLY A 807 -57.63 6.02 -4.34
CA GLY A 807 -58.03 4.86 -5.14
C GLY A 807 -58.65 5.22 -6.51
N LEU A 808 -58.02 4.77 -7.59
CA LEU A 808 -58.32 5.06 -9.01
C LEU A 808 -59.59 4.36 -9.57
N PHE A 809 -60.63 4.11 -8.75
CA PHE A 809 -61.86 3.45 -9.22
C PHE A 809 -63.14 4.13 -8.71
N ARG A 810 -63.95 4.67 -9.64
CA ARG A 810 -65.34 5.10 -9.40
C ARG A 810 -66.27 3.88 -9.46
N ALA A 811 -67.10 3.70 -8.44
CA ALA A 811 -68.24 2.78 -8.47
C ALA A 811 -69.33 3.31 -9.42
N PRO A 812 -70.20 2.44 -9.98
CA PRO A 812 -71.19 2.82 -10.99
C PRO A 812 -72.30 3.69 -10.40
N VAL A 813 -72.82 4.58 -11.25
CA VAL A 813 -73.87 5.56 -10.98
C VAL A 813 -75.20 4.86 -10.72
N GLU A 814 -75.77 5.04 -9.53
CA GLU A 814 -77.22 4.91 -9.30
C GLU A 814 -77.85 6.30 -9.34
N TRP A 815 -78.95 6.41 -10.10
CA TRP A 815 -79.74 7.64 -10.22
C TRP A 815 -80.63 7.78 -8.98
N MET A 816 -80.20 8.61 -8.02
CA MET A 816 -81.13 9.39 -7.19
C MET A 816 -80.59 10.82 -7.06
N SER A 817 -81.52 11.77 -7.11
CA SER A 817 -81.28 13.19 -6.95
C SER A 817 -80.88 13.48 -5.49
N GLU A 818 -79.57 13.50 -5.24
CA GLU A 818 -78.98 14.25 -4.12
C GLU A 818 -77.86 15.12 -4.68
N HIS A 819 -77.94 16.43 -4.44
CA HIS A 819 -76.84 17.36 -4.67
C HIS A 819 -75.74 17.05 -3.65
N ALA A 820 -74.94 16.02 -3.91
CA ALA A 820 -73.92 15.52 -3.00
C ALA A 820 -72.63 16.36 -3.07
N GLY A 821 -72.34 17.06 -1.97
CA GLY A 821 -71.00 17.03 -1.38
C GLY A 821 -71.00 15.91 -0.33
N THR A 822 -70.22 14.86 -0.55
CA THR A 822 -70.25 13.58 0.20
C THR A 822 -69.66 13.63 1.62
N ASP A 823 -69.52 14.80 2.22
CA ASP A 823 -68.62 15.00 3.35
C ASP A 823 -69.31 14.96 4.72
N TYR A 824 -70.62 14.74 4.79
CA TYR A 824 -71.39 14.93 6.02
C TYR A 824 -72.61 13.98 6.13
N GLU A 825 -72.68 13.15 7.19
CA GLU A 825 -73.85 12.30 7.51
C GLU A 825 -74.69 12.89 8.66
N PRO A 826 -76.03 12.96 8.56
CA PRO A 826 -76.90 13.48 9.63
C PRO A 826 -76.91 12.59 10.89
N VAL A 827 -76.84 13.21 12.07
CA VAL A 827 -76.86 12.51 13.38
C VAL A 827 -78.30 12.45 13.91
N ALA A 828 -78.98 11.34 13.64
CA ALA A 828 -80.44 11.16 13.85
C ALA A 828 -81.04 11.57 15.22
N PRO A 829 -80.41 11.37 16.40
CA PRO A 829 -81.02 11.80 17.66
C PRO A 829 -80.91 13.31 17.94
N GLU A 830 -80.05 14.04 17.20
CA GLU A 830 -79.82 15.47 17.39
C GLU A 830 -80.51 16.33 16.31
N SER A 831 -81.14 15.69 15.32
CA SER A 831 -81.78 16.37 14.17
C SER A 831 -83.26 16.72 14.35
N PHE A 832 -83.87 16.34 15.47
CA PHE A 832 -85.26 16.66 15.79
C PHE A 832 -85.35 17.86 16.73
N THR A 833 -86.28 18.78 16.44
CA THR A 833 -86.67 19.87 17.33
C THR A 833 -88.18 19.89 17.52
N LEU A 834 -88.67 20.53 18.57
CA LEU A 834 -90.09 20.68 18.85
C LEU A 834 -90.54 22.07 18.45
N THR A 835 -91.66 22.15 17.74
CA THR A 835 -92.35 23.43 17.50
C THR A 835 -92.93 23.99 18.80
N GLY A 836 -93.42 25.23 18.79
CA GLY A 836 -94.11 25.83 19.95
C GLY A 836 -95.33 25.04 20.46
N GLU A 837 -95.87 24.12 19.63
CA GLU A 837 -96.94 23.18 19.98
C GLU A 837 -96.45 21.74 20.22
N GLU A 838 -95.14 21.56 20.47
CA GLU A 838 -94.50 20.27 20.76
C GLU A 838 -94.58 19.25 19.62
N VAL A 839 -94.75 19.68 18.37
CA VAL A 839 -94.67 18.79 17.19
C VAL A 839 -93.21 18.63 16.77
N PRO A 840 -92.67 17.39 16.67
CA PRO A 840 -91.31 17.17 16.22
C PRO A 840 -91.17 17.49 14.72
N ILE A 841 -90.16 18.29 14.38
CA ILE A 841 -89.80 18.62 13.01
C ILE A 841 -88.30 18.46 12.78
N GLU A 842 -87.95 18.14 11.53
CA GLU A 842 -86.59 18.18 11.00
C GLU A 842 -86.53 19.32 9.97
N VAL A 843 -85.55 20.21 10.11
CA VAL A 843 -85.36 21.36 9.22
C VAL A 843 -84.00 21.24 8.55
N THR A 844 -84.01 21.21 7.22
CA THR A 844 -82.82 21.26 6.37
C THR A 844 -82.91 22.49 5.46
N GLY A 845 -81.76 23.08 5.15
CA GLY A 845 -81.66 24.28 4.32
C GLY A 845 -80.24 24.51 3.83
N GLU A 846 -80.05 25.49 2.97
CA GLU A 846 -78.74 25.85 2.43
C GLU A 846 -78.57 27.36 2.50
N VAL A 847 -77.46 27.82 3.09
CA VAL A 847 -77.07 29.22 3.08
C VAL A 847 -76.04 29.43 1.99
N GLN A 848 -76.45 30.14 0.94
CA GLN A 848 -75.55 30.57 -0.12
C GLN A 848 -74.96 31.94 0.21
N PHE A 849 -73.63 32.07 0.14
CA PHE A 849 -72.95 33.33 0.40
C PHE A 849 -71.80 33.54 -0.58
N ARG A 850 -71.43 34.81 -0.76
CA ARG A 850 -70.23 35.22 -1.50
C ARG A 850 -69.34 36.04 -0.58
N ILE A 851 -68.04 35.98 -0.81
CA ILE A 851 -67.08 36.77 -0.05
C ILE A 851 -67.14 38.21 -0.57
N GLY A 852 -67.70 39.14 0.22
CA GLY A 852 -67.70 40.56 -0.13
C GLY A 852 -66.37 41.26 0.16
N ASP A 853 -65.72 40.93 1.28
CA ASP A 853 -64.43 41.47 1.72
C ASP A 853 -63.53 40.34 2.22
N VAL A 854 -62.48 40.03 1.45
CA VAL A 854 -61.56 38.92 1.74
C VAL A 854 -60.76 39.15 3.01
N ARG A 855 -60.43 40.40 3.35
CA ARG A 855 -59.71 40.71 4.59
C ARG A 855 -60.58 40.36 5.78
N ARG A 856 -61.83 40.85 5.81
CA ARG A 856 -62.76 40.53 6.90
C ARG A 856 -62.99 39.03 6.99
N PHE A 857 -63.23 38.38 5.85
CA PHE A 857 -63.44 36.93 5.80
C PHE A 857 -62.24 36.12 6.33
N ALA A 858 -61.01 36.50 5.96
CA ALA A 858 -59.79 35.79 6.35
C ALA A 858 -59.44 35.92 7.84
N PHE A 859 -59.84 37.02 8.50
CA PHE A 859 -59.48 37.31 9.90
C PHE A 859 -60.64 37.22 10.91
N ALA A 860 -61.90 37.33 10.48
CA ALA A 860 -63.04 37.35 11.39
C ALA A 860 -63.37 35.97 11.99
N SER A 861 -63.13 34.88 11.25
CA SER A 861 -63.29 33.51 11.76
C SER A 861 -62.29 32.57 11.11
N SER A 862 -61.71 31.67 11.91
CA SER A 862 -60.88 30.58 11.39
C SER A 862 -61.70 29.52 10.65
N ARG A 863 -63.01 29.46 10.89
CA ARG A 863 -63.96 28.49 10.33
C ARG A 863 -65.30 29.21 10.01
N PRO A 864 -65.33 30.03 8.94
CA PRO A 864 -66.49 30.87 8.62
C PRO A 864 -67.74 30.04 8.32
N ASP A 865 -67.57 28.89 7.68
CA ASP A 865 -68.66 27.96 7.35
C ASP A 865 -69.30 27.38 8.61
N ASP A 866 -68.48 26.97 9.58
CA ASP A 866 -68.95 26.48 10.90
C ASP A 866 -69.67 27.59 11.68
N THR A 867 -69.19 28.83 11.54
CA THR A 867 -69.79 29.99 12.21
C THR A 867 -71.15 30.32 11.61
N LEU A 868 -71.24 30.40 10.28
CA LEU A 868 -72.49 30.63 9.55
C LEU A 868 -73.49 29.51 9.83
N ARG A 869 -73.03 28.26 9.86
CA ARG A 869 -73.86 27.12 10.22
C ARG A 869 -74.42 27.25 11.63
N ALA A 870 -73.57 27.47 12.62
CA ALA A 870 -73.99 27.58 14.02
C ALA A 870 -74.97 28.74 14.26
N VAL A 871 -74.71 29.91 13.65
CA VAL A 871 -75.62 31.06 13.74
C VAL A 871 -76.96 30.75 13.09
N THR A 872 -76.96 30.17 11.89
CA THR A 872 -78.20 29.85 11.17
C THR A 872 -79.01 28.78 11.89
N GLU A 873 -78.37 27.72 12.39
CA GLU A 873 -79.02 26.69 13.21
C GLU A 873 -79.62 27.28 14.50
N SER A 874 -78.94 28.23 15.14
CA SER A 874 -79.46 28.90 16.33
C SER A 874 -80.73 29.68 16.04
N VAL A 875 -80.74 30.48 14.96
CA VAL A 875 -81.91 31.26 14.53
C VAL A 875 -83.06 30.33 14.16
N LEU A 876 -82.79 29.28 13.39
CA LEU A 876 -83.81 28.30 13.01
C LEU A 876 -84.39 27.56 14.22
N ARG A 877 -83.58 27.26 15.25
CA ARG A 877 -84.07 26.66 16.50
C ARG A 877 -84.96 27.60 17.28
N GLU A 878 -84.58 28.87 17.39
CA GLU A 878 -85.38 29.90 18.06
C GLU A 878 -86.74 30.06 17.38
N VAL A 879 -86.73 30.19 16.05
CA VAL A 879 -87.93 30.28 15.22
C VAL A 879 -88.81 29.03 15.38
N ALA A 880 -88.22 27.84 15.26
CA ALA A 880 -88.95 26.59 15.41
C ALA A 880 -89.60 26.49 16.80
N ALA A 881 -88.87 26.81 17.87
CA ALA A 881 -89.34 26.67 19.24
C ALA A 881 -90.42 27.70 19.64
N THR A 882 -90.52 28.83 18.94
CA THR A 882 -91.44 29.93 19.29
C THR A 882 -92.71 29.96 18.44
N GLU A 883 -92.70 29.33 17.26
CA GLU A 883 -93.83 29.33 16.33
C GLU A 883 -94.53 27.96 16.27
N SER A 884 -95.84 27.97 15.99
CA SER A 884 -96.60 26.71 15.75
C SER A 884 -96.22 26.09 14.40
N LEU A 885 -96.38 24.77 14.27
CA LEU A 885 -96.12 24.07 13.00
C LEU A 885 -96.96 24.66 11.85
N ASP A 886 -98.21 25.02 12.12
CA ASP A 886 -99.09 25.67 11.14
C ASP A 886 -98.53 27.03 10.70
N SER A 887 -98.00 27.84 11.62
CA SER A 887 -97.40 29.15 11.28
C SER A 887 -96.15 29.00 10.41
N LEU A 888 -95.32 27.98 10.67
CA LEU A 888 -94.13 27.65 9.89
C LEU A 888 -94.47 27.12 8.49
N LEU A 889 -95.63 26.48 8.30
CA LEU A 889 -96.03 25.85 7.03
C LEU A 889 -97.01 26.69 6.19
N THR A 890 -97.63 27.73 6.76
CA THR A 890 -98.67 28.54 6.09
C THR A 890 -98.19 29.94 5.70
N ASN A 891 -99.13 30.84 5.43
CA ASN A 891 -98.91 32.16 4.86
C ASN A 891 -98.06 33.08 5.76
N ARG A 892 -97.94 32.77 7.07
CA ARG A 892 -97.08 33.51 8.01
C ARG A 892 -95.59 33.15 7.88
N ARG A 893 -95.24 32.09 7.17
CA ARG A 893 -93.86 31.65 6.92
C ARG A 893 -92.96 32.77 6.40
N ARG A 894 -93.46 33.60 5.47
CA ARG A 894 -92.71 34.74 4.90
C ARG A 894 -92.44 35.89 5.88
N GLU A 895 -93.20 35.99 6.96
CA GLU A 895 -92.96 36.99 8.01
C GLU A 895 -91.95 36.49 9.05
N ILE A 896 -91.75 35.16 9.08
CA ILE A 896 -90.87 34.43 10.01
C ILE A 896 -89.48 34.22 9.39
N GLU A 897 -89.40 33.93 8.08
CA GLU A 897 -88.18 33.95 7.25
C GLU A 897 -87.64 35.37 7.06
#